data_AF-A0A542FYS3-F1
#
_entry.id   AF-A0A542FYS3-F1
#
_cell.length_a   1.000
_cell.length_b   1.000
_cell.length_c   1.000
_cell.angle_alpha   90.00
_cell.angle_beta   90.00
_cell.angle_gamma   90.00
#
_symmetry.space_group_name_H-M   'P 1'
#
loop_
_entity.id
_entity.type
_entity.pdbx_description
1 polymer ?
#
loop_
_entity_poly.entity_id
_entity_poly.type
_entity_poly.pdbx_seq_one_letter_code
_entity_poly.pdbx_strand_id
1 'polypeptide(L)'
;MSPSRVSLIRAQLGRTVTVIASSVALLAGLLVAPAATAAPAGPVDTALSANALGSPVKTADLSQFRPGNIISDEVFYNSGTMSEAQIQTFLQSKVPSCQSGYTCLKDWYDTTRATNADAMCAAYPGGGRERASTIIYRVAQACGINPQAILVTLQKEQGLVTHTWPSTSRYTIAMGQGCPDTAACDTRYYGFFNQVYGAAWQLKRYGNPPGTSQYFTWYAPGKTWNVRFHPNAACGSTPVYIQNKATAALYYYTPYQPNAAALAAGYAAANDPCSSYGNRNFYNYFTDWFGSVQGEMLQLLQVSGTSERYIVSMGGRWKLATAEIAAQFQWISALREVTRAQLDAFQDRGNAARAVRTDSGAVYLLDSGARLRARDVNQVADFGWDYGALPLASDGQVARYRDGGWLERTVSADGQSYLIQGGSKRQVVDLGILPRFGIPALSSSISPTMLSGYATAAPVVGVGVYRGSSADFRLRTDAGTYLLPAAAGDTALARGASRLTDESLAFLRASENMPVRMTSSGRSFVMSEDGWIEVAVSDYPASLGFASLPAGAASGLASAGRVSGPHFIRERSSDQAYLVSGGTVQAVSSADQAWITRTYGVGSRVWIVLDGVIGEATTPEGLVRSTSGDAYLLDGARAYRMRDCAQVAAWGGNCASLPLVANAKINGYANVGTLRDLVRTPAGTTWLPQNGVMRQVLDPAILAVYGISSAPSAVSAATADKLPVGEPVLATGVYSDGGAGRIVANRAGEFTLTAEQAVGVVAGSVRALTRASFTKITVDGAMPTRLRSDGRSFVLTREGWLEVSAAAYGGDGLFAALSSQAHQGIVVAANEQRPHFIRDDASGQEYLVSSGAAQPVAGAAERALITRAYGVPPQVWPVVSGALSGVKINHDMVVKDAQGAVYLIDGATRYKMSGCGAVPDFGRDCATLRVLSASQIAALTDGGSLAPLLRSPEGYAWLIQGGTRREVPDTSVLAVYGIGGATTSVSAKLIAGIRLGAPVVAPGVYDDRAGDVRVLTGDGVTFTVPAASRIGSVVAAARTMSPASIDLLTAPRDLPTRMTAGAQSYVFTTEGWLAVDKTAYTPNTFMALGPRANLGLPSAGTAGGAHFVREQSDTQVYLASGGLGAVADEATRAWISAAYGVPSKVWVVPNGTLG
;
A
#
# COMPACT_ATOMS: atom_id res chain seq x y z
N MET A 1 -10.77 60.30 10.21
CA MET A 1 -11.46 61.39 9.50
C MET A 1 -12.07 60.82 8.23
N SER A 2 -13.39 61.00 8.07
CA SER A 2 -14.18 60.68 6.88
C SER A 2 -13.78 61.57 5.68
N PRO A 3 -14.40 61.47 4.48
CA PRO A 3 -15.07 60.36 3.78
C PRO A 3 -14.61 60.31 2.29
N SER A 4 -15.04 59.38 1.42
CA SER A 4 -16.17 59.57 0.47
C SER A 4 -16.08 58.45 -0.59
N ARG A 5 -17.06 57.56 -0.73
CA ARG A 5 -18.37 57.68 -1.41
C ARG A 5 -18.33 57.62 -2.96
N VAL A 6 -19.01 56.58 -3.46
CA VAL A 6 -20.00 56.58 -4.58
C VAL A 6 -19.41 56.55 -6.00
N SER A 7 -19.82 55.75 -7.00
CA SER A 7 -21.09 55.12 -7.44
C SER A 7 -20.76 54.00 -8.48
N LEU A 8 -21.45 52.84 -8.56
CA LEU A 8 -22.60 52.50 -9.45
C LEU A 8 -22.28 52.69 -10.97
N ILE A 9 -22.51 51.79 -11.96
CA ILE A 9 -23.51 50.74 -12.21
C ILE A 9 -23.08 49.87 -13.44
N ARG A 10 -23.63 48.65 -13.48
CA ARG A 10 -23.70 47.59 -14.53
C ARG A 10 -23.85 48.04 -16.01
N ALA A 11 -23.31 47.24 -16.95
CA ALA A 11 -24.09 46.36 -17.86
C ALA A 11 -23.24 45.50 -18.84
N GLN A 12 -23.82 44.36 -19.19
CA GLN A 12 -23.37 43.20 -19.98
C GLN A 12 -23.00 43.47 -21.46
N LEU A 13 -22.07 42.67 -22.03
CA LEU A 13 -22.31 41.60 -23.02
C LEU A 13 -20.99 41.21 -23.72
N GLY A 14 -20.80 39.91 -23.96
CA GLY A 14 -19.51 39.31 -24.29
C GLY A 14 -19.11 39.25 -25.76
N ARG A 15 -17.83 38.94 -25.99
CA ARG A 15 -17.32 38.06 -27.06
C ARG A 15 -15.82 37.78 -26.86
N THR A 16 -15.45 36.53 -27.09
CA THR A 16 -14.10 35.98 -27.20
C THR A 16 -13.26 36.61 -28.32
N VAL A 17 -11.96 36.84 -28.09
CA VAL A 17 -10.77 36.37 -28.86
C VAL A 17 -9.49 37.11 -28.41
N THR A 18 -8.39 36.36 -28.46
CA THR A 18 -6.97 36.53 -28.10
C THR A 18 -6.19 37.72 -28.72
N VAL A 19 -5.06 38.06 -28.05
CA VAL A 19 -3.73 38.58 -28.53
C VAL A 19 -3.33 40.04 -28.18
N ILE A 20 -2.37 40.14 -27.23
CA ILE A 20 -1.06 40.85 -27.20
C ILE A 20 -0.85 42.14 -28.05
N ALA A 21 -0.31 43.21 -27.42
CA ALA A 21 0.91 43.99 -27.80
C ALA A 21 0.86 45.42 -27.20
N SER A 22 1.76 45.84 -26.29
CA SER A 22 3.16 46.34 -26.47
C SER A 22 3.25 47.85 -26.67
N SER A 23 4.25 48.52 -26.05
CA SER A 23 5.21 49.48 -26.67
C SER A 23 5.90 50.40 -25.64
N VAL A 24 7.17 50.86 -25.72
CA VAL A 24 8.40 50.61 -26.51
C VAL A 24 9.49 51.54 -25.92
N ALA A 25 10.79 51.14 -25.92
CA ALA A 25 11.97 51.92 -26.36
C ALA A 25 13.29 51.09 -26.16
N LEU A 26 13.88 50.46 -27.20
CA LEU A 26 15.01 50.85 -28.09
C LEU A 26 16.36 51.13 -27.34
N LEU A 27 17.51 50.48 -27.59
CA LEU A 27 18.29 50.37 -28.85
C LEU A 27 19.32 49.19 -28.85
N ALA A 28 19.90 48.94 -30.03
CA ALA A 28 20.56 47.74 -30.56
C ALA A 28 22.07 47.52 -30.26
N GLY A 29 22.56 46.29 -30.52
CA GLY A 29 23.86 46.08 -31.20
C GLY A 29 24.84 45.00 -30.67
N LEU A 30 25.08 43.99 -31.52
CA LEU A 30 26.29 43.16 -31.71
C LEU A 30 26.57 41.85 -30.92
N LEU A 31 27.01 40.88 -31.73
CA LEU A 31 27.54 39.53 -31.51
C LEU A 31 28.61 39.42 -30.41
N VAL A 32 28.44 38.48 -29.46
CA VAL A 32 29.42 37.48 -28.98
C VAL A 32 28.62 36.38 -28.26
N ALA A 33 28.80 35.11 -28.63
CA ALA A 33 28.36 33.99 -27.81
C ALA A 33 29.27 33.86 -26.57
N PRO A 34 28.74 33.81 -25.33
CA PRO A 34 29.49 33.34 -24.19
C PRO A 34 29.15 31.88 -23.90
N ALA A 35 30.21 31.11 -23.65
CA ALA A 35 30.20 29.72 -23.28
C ALA A 35 29.27 29.43 -22.08
N ALA A 36 28.48 28.36 -22.21
CA ALA A 36 27.83 27.72 -21.09
C ALA A 36 28.90 27.11 -20.18
N THR A 37 29.21 27.77 -19.07
CA THR A 37 29.97 27.17 -17.98
C THR A 37 29.05 26.23 -17.20
N ALA A 38 29.40 24.94 -17.28
CA ALA A 38 28.78 23.86 -16.55
C ALA A 38 28.88 24.08 -15.03
N ALA A 39 27.75 24.03 -14.34
CA ALA A 39 27.71 23.73 -12.92
C ALA A 39 28.00 22.23 -12.74
N PRO A 40 28.81 21.82 -11.75
CA PRO A 40 29.19 20.42 -11.58
C PRO A 40 27.97 19.60 -11.14
N ALA A 41 27.67 18.56 -11.92
CA ALA A 41 26.77 17.50 -11.51
C ALA A 41 27.36 16.81 -10.27
N GLY A 42 26.70 16.96 -9.12
CA GLY A 42 26.93 16.09 -7.97
C GLY A 42 26.59 14.65 -8.33
N PRO A 43 27.28 13.64 -7.76
CA PRO A 43 27.07 12.25 -8.12
C PRO A 43 25.61 11.86 -7.83
N VAL A 44 24.91 11.53 -8.90
CA VAL A 44 23.64 10.82 -8.87
C VAL A 44 24.00 9.38 -8.48
N ASP A 45 23.92 9.05 -7.19
CA ASP A 45 24.03 7.66 -6.75
C ASP A 45 22.77 6.92 -7.18
N THR A 46 22.83 6.35 -8.38
CA THR A 46 21.99 5.25 -8.82
C THR A 46 22.24 4.06 -7.90
N ALA A 47 21.45 3.97 -6.82
CA ALA A 47 21.32 2.74 -6.05
C ALA A 47 20.61 1.69 -6.93
N LEU A 48 21.39 1.05 -7.81
CA LEU A 48 21.08 -0.24 -8.41
C LEU A 48 20.74 -1.20 -7.26
N SER A 49 19.54 -1.77 -7.31
CA SER A 49 19.13 -2.86 -6.44
C SER A 49 20.11 -4.02 -6.53
N ALA A 50 21.06 -4.10 -5.60
CA ALA A 50 21.91 -5.27 -5.37
C ALA A 50 21.14 -6.29 -4.50
N ASN A 51 20.00 -6.78 -4.99
CA ASN A 51 19.22 -7.82 -4.32
C ASN A 51 19.02 -9.05 -5.22
N ALA A 52 20.09 -9.47 -5.89
CA ALA A 52 20.11 -10.69 -6.67
C ALA A 52 21.36 -11.54 -6.42
N LEU A 53 21.83 -11.70 -5.17
CA LEU A 53 22.79 -12.76 -4.81
C LEU A 53 22.55 -13.19 -3.35
N GLY A 54 21.69 -14.17 -3.16
CA GLY A 54 21.41 -14.75 -1.84
C GLY A 54 20.26 -15.75 -1.81
N SER A 55 20.03 -16.48 -2.91
CA SER A 55 19.25 -17.72 -2.81
C SER A 55 20.14 -18.79 -2.15
N PRO A 56 19.62 -19.61 -1.22
CA PRO A 56 20.34 -20.80 -0.78
C PRO A 56 20.73 -21.62 -2.01
N VAL A 57 22.00 -22.04 -2.10
CA VAL A 57 22.50 -22.86 -3.20
C VAL A 57 21.66 -24.13 -3.26
N LYS A 58 20.77 -24.21 -4.26
CA LYS A 58 20.04 -25.42 -4.60
C LYS A 58 20.97 -26.31 -5.38
N THR A 59 21.24 -27.52 -4.90
CA THR A 59 21.77 -28.59 -5.74
C THR A 59 20.77 -28.86 -6.86
N ALA A 60 21.23 -28.94 -8.11
CA ALA A 60 20.42 -29.21 -9.28
C ALA A 60 19.64 -30.51 -9.11
N ASP A 61 18.33 -30.43 -9.29
CA ASP A 61 17.46 -31.61 -9.37
C ASP A 61 17.49 -32.16 -10.79
N LEU A 62 18.36 -33.14 -11.03
CA LEU A 62 18.49 -33.78 -12.34
C LEU A 62 17.24 -34.53 -12.81
N SER A 63 16.25 -34.77 -11.95
CA SER A 63 14.94 -35.29 -12.39
C SER A 63 14.20 -34.29 -13.29
N GLN A 64 14.57 -33.02 -13.24
CA GLN A 64 14.01 -31.95 -14.07
C GLN A 64 14.78 -31.73 -15.39
N PHE A 65 15.83 -32.52 -15.67
CA PHE A 65 16.53 -32.47 -16.95
C PHE A 65 15.60 -32.91 -18.08
N ARG A 66 15.39 -32.03 -19.07
CA ARG A 66 14.57 -32.31 -20.25
C ARG A 66 15.47 -32.39 -21.48
N PRO A 67 15.68 -33.58 -22.09
CA PRO A 67 16.59 -33.71 -23.23
C PRO A 67 16.14 -32.88 -24.44
N GLY A 68 14.83 -32.63 -24.58
CA GLY A 68 14.26 -31.79 -25.64
C GLY A 68 14.28 -30.27 -25.38
N ASN A 69 14.58 -29.85 -24.15
CA ASN A 69 14.65 -28.45 -23.75
C ASN A 69 15.64 -28.31 -22.57
N ILE A 70 16.93 -28.41 -22.88
CA ILE A 70 18.02 -28.36 -21.89
C ILE A 70 18.08 -26.96 -21.26
N ILE A 71 17.83 -25.93 -22.05
CA ILE A 71 17.74 -24.52 -21.66
C ILE A 71 16.87 -23.79 -22.68
N SER A 72 16.06 -22.82 -22.23
CA SER A 72 15.21 -22.05 -23.15
C SER A 72 16.03 -21.05 -23.97
N ASP A 73 15.56 -20.71 -25.18
CA ASP A 73 16.16 -19.64 -26.00
C ASP A 73 16.26 -18.32 -25.25
N GLU A 74 15.24 -18.03 -24.44
CA GLU A 74 15.14 -16.83 -23.63
C GLU A 74 16.26 -16.74 -22.60
N VAL A 75 16.59 -17.83 -21.91
CA VAL A 75 17.68 -17.84 -20.94
C VAL A 75 19.03 -17.87 -21.67
N PHE A 76 19.17 -18.66 -22.73
CA PHE A 76 20.47 -18.88 -23.40
C PHE A 76 20.97 -17.67 -24.20
N TYR A 77 20.07 -16.92 -24.83
CA TYR A 77 20.41 -15.76 -25.67
C TYR A 77 20.21 -14.40 -24.97
N ASN A 78 20.00 -14.39 -23.65
CA ASN A 78 19.90 -13.15 -22.87
C ASN A 78 21.29 -12.63 -22.45
N SER A 79 21.88 -11.72 -23.23
CA SER A 79 23.19 -11.14 -22.93
C SER A 79 23.19 -10.20 -21.71
N GLY A 80 22.03 -9.76 -21.21
CA GLY A 80 21.90 -8.79 -20.14
C GLY A 80 21.91 -9.37 -18.71
N THR A 81 22.19 -10.66 -18.53
CA THR A 81 22.08 -11.33 -17.22
C THR A 81 23.20 -11.02 -16.23
N MET A 82 24.37 -10.58 -16.72
CA MET A 82 25.49 -10.19 -15.86
C MET A 82 26.26 -9.00 -16.45
N SER A 83 26.57 -8.01 -15.60
CA SER A 83 27.55 -6.97 -15.91
C SER A 83 28.98 -7.54 -15.84
N GLU A 84 29.95 -6.82 -16.42
CA GLU A 84 31.37 -7.18 -16.30
C GLU A 84 31.81 -7.34 -14.83
N ALA A 85 31.37 -6.44 -13.95
CA ALA A 85 31.69 -6.50 -12.52
C ALA A 85 31.07 -7.74 -11.84
N GLN A 86 29.85 -8.12 -12.23
CA GLN A 86 29.20 -9.35 -11.73
C GLN A 86 29.92 -10.60 -12.23
N ILE A 87 30.39 -10.62 -13.48
CA ILE A 87 31.20 -11.72 -14.01
C ILE A 87 32.52 -11.83 -13.23
N GLN A 88 33.20 -10.72 -13.01
CA GLN A 88 34.45 -10.70 -12.24
C GLN A 88 34.24 -11.20 -10.80
N THR A 89 33.19 -10.70 -10.13
CA THR A 89 32.83 -11.13 -8.77
C THR A 89 32.49 -12.62 -8.73
N PHE A 90 31.78 -13.12 -9.74
CA PHE A 90 31.46 -14.53 -9.87
C PHE A 90 32.73 -15.38 -10.01
N LEU A 91 33.66 -15.02 -10.90
CA LEU A 91 34.94 -15.72 -11.07
C LEU A 91 35.77 -15.72 -9.78
N GLN A 92 35.79 -14.59 -9.05
CA GLN A 92 36.46 -14.48 -7.75
C GLN A 92 35.80 -15.37 -6.69
N SER A 93 34.48 -15.51 -6.70
CA SER A 93 33.75 -16.38 -5.78
C SER A 93 34.01 -17.87 -6.03
N LYS A 94 34.25 -18.27 -7.29
CA LYS A 94 34.52 -19.66 -7.67
C LYS A 94 35.96 -20.09 -7.40
N VAL A 95 36.91 -19.17 -7.48
CA VAL A 95 38.32 -19.41 -7.18
C VAL A 95 38.86 -18.27 -6.31
N PRO A 96 38.64 -18.27 -4.98
CA PRO A 96 39.15 -17.21 -4.12
C PRO A 96 40.69 -17.13 -4.11
N SER A 97 41.37 -18.27 -4.24
CA SER A 97 42.82 -18.38 -4.29
C SER A 97 43.28 -19.18 -5.51
N CYS A 98 44.29 -18.68 -6.21
CA CYS A 98 44.95 -19.36 -7.32
C CYS A 98 46.26 -20.00 -6.85
N GLN A 99 46.57 -21.21 -7.32
CA GLN A 99 47.83 -21.88 -7.01
C GLN A 99 49.01 -21.05 -7.56
N SER A 100 50.03 -20.88 -6.73
CA SER A 100 51.26 -20.17 -7.10
C SER A 100 51.87 -20.75 -8.39
N GLY A 101 52.32 -19.86 -9.28
CA GLY A 101 52.87 -20.23 -10.60
C GLY A 101 51.83 -20.37 -11.72
N TYR A 102 50.53 -20.27 -11.40
CA TYR A 102 49.45 -20.30 -12.38
C TYR A 102 48.65 -18.99 -12.35
N THR A 103 48.10 -18.60 -13.49
CA THR A 103 47.15 -17.48 -13.60
C THR A 103 45.77 -18.07 -13.72
N CYS A 104 44.88 -17.86 -12.75
CA CYS A 104 43.50 -18.34 -12.78
C CYS A 104 42.59 -17.43 -13.60
N LEU A 105 41.43 -17.93 -14.03
CA LEU A 105 40.56 -17.21 -14.96
C LEU A 105 40.18 -15.80 -14.46
N LYS A 106 39.96 -15.64 -13.15
CA LYS A 106 39.66 -14.33 -12.53
C LYS A 106 40.78 -13.28 -12.67
N ASP A 107 42.03 -13.70 -12.86
CA ASP A 107 43.22 -12.85 -12.98
C ASP A 107 43.81 -12.89 -14.40
N TRP A 108 43.17 -13.62 -15.32
CA TRP A 108 43.64 -13.78 -16.70
C TRP A 108 43.38 -12.52 -17.52
N TYR A 109 44.37 -12.15 -18.34
CA TYR A 109 44.27 -11.10 -19.34
C TYR A 109 44.65 -11.65 -20.70
N ASP A 110 44.01 -11.12 -21.74
CA ASP A 110 44.34 -11.44 -23.13
C ASP A 110 44.34 -10.16 -23.98
N THR A 111 45.03 -10.21 -25.12
CA THR A 111 44.98 -9.15 -26.12
C THR A 111 43.92 -9.51 -27.16
N THR A 112 42.95 -8.63 -27.38
CA THR A 112 41.83 -8.91 -28.27
C THR A 112 41.93 -8.13 -29.56
N ARG A 113 41.59 -8.78 -30.68
CA ARG A 113 41.57 -8.13 -31.99
C ARG A 113 40.21 -7.51 -32.27
N ALA A 114 40.21 -6.44 -33.07
CA ALA A 114 38.98 -5.92 -33.65
C ALA A 114 38.35 -6.96 -34.58
N THR A 115 37.02 -7.09 -34.54
CA THR A 115 36.23 -7.96 -35.41
C THR A 115 35.04 -7.19 -35.97
N ASN A 116 34.81 -7.29 -37.27
CA ASN A 116 33.68 -6.62 -37.93
C ASN A 116 32.34 -7.28 -37.56
N ALA A 117 31.25 -6.52 -37.67
CA ALA A 117 29.91 -7.07 -37.49
C ALA A 117 29.54 -8.02 -38.65
N ASP A 118 28.84 -9.10 -38.32
CA ASP A 118 28.23 -10.02 -39.28
C ASP A 118 26.85 -10.52 -38.78
N ALA A 119 26.30 -11.56 -39.41
CA ALA A 119 24.99 -12.10 -39.06
C ALA A 119 24.94 -12.83 -37.68
N MET A 120 26.10 -13.15 -37.09
CA MET A 120 26.22 -13.88 -35.82
C MET A 120 26.47 -12.91 -34.67
N CYS A 121 27.39 -11.95 -34.85
CA CYS A 121 27.81 -11.02 -33.81
C CYS A 121 27.97 -9.59 -34.34
N ALA A 122 27.68 -8.60 -33.49
CA ALA A 122 28.03 -7.21 -33.71
C ALA A 122 29.55 -6.98 -33.67
N ALA A 123 29.99 -5.79 -34.10
CA ALA A 123 31.40 -5.44 -34.14
C ALA A 123 32.02 -5.47 -32.73
N TYR A 124 33.21 -6.07 -32.63
CA TYR A 124 34.04 -6.07 -31.43
C TYR A 124 35.23 -5.13 -31.65
N PRO A 125 35.40 -4.05 -30.88
CA PRO A 125 36.42 -3.03 -31.18
C PRO A 125 37.87 -3.46 -30.89
N GLY A 126 38.08 -4.53 -30.11
CA GLY A 126 39.43 -4.97 -29.70
C GLY A 126 40.00 -4.15 -28.54
N GLY A 127 41.11 -4.62 -27.96
CA GLY A 127 41.74 -4.00 -26.78
C GLY A 127 43.12 -4.58 -26.50
N GLY A 128 44.07 -3.71 -26.11
CA GLY A 128 45.48 -4.10 -25.92
C GLY A 128 45.71 -5.06 -24.74
N ARG A 129 44.89 -4.98 -23.70
CA ARG A 129 44.94 -5.87 -22.52
C ARG A 129 43.59 -5.88 -21.80
N GLU A 130 42.77 -6.90 -22.06
CA GLU A 130 41.44 -7.05 -21.48
C GLU A 130 41.39 -8.20 -20.47
N ARG A 131 40.67 -8.02 -19.36
CA ARG A 131 40.44 -9.11 -18.39
C ARG A 131 39.53 -10.17 -18.99
N ALA A 132 39.63 -11.40 -18.50
CA ALA A 132 38.69 -12.45 -18.89
C ALA A 132 37.22 -12.04 -18.67
N SER A 133 36.91 -11.33 -17.57
CA SER A 133 35.56 -10.80 -17.32
C SER A 133 35.11 -9.79 -18.39
N THR A 134 35.99 -8.90 -18.81
CA THR A 134 35.75 -7.91 -19.87
C THR A 134 35.49 -8.61 -21.20
N ILE A 135 36.31 -9.61 -21.52
CA ILE A 135 36.18 -10.40 -22.75
C ILE A 135 34.85 -11.14 -22.77
N ILE A 136 34.51 -11.88 -21.69
CA ILE A 136 33.24 -12.61 -21.57
C ILE A 136 32.06 -11.64 -21.71
N TYR A 137 32.10 -10.50 -21.02
CA TYR A 137 31.04 -9.50 -21.07
C TYR A 137 30.86 -8.93 -22.49
N ARG A 138 31.95 -8.45 -23.11
CA ARG A 138 31.89 -7.81 -24.43
C ARG A 138 31.52 -8.80 -25.53
N VAL A 139 31.98 -10.05 -25.47
CA VAL A 139 31.56 -11.11 -26.39
C VAL A 139 30.09 -11.47 -26.19
N ALA A 140 29.62 -11.59 -24.94
CA ALA A 140 28.22 -11.81 -24.64
C ALA A 140 27.32 -10.72 -25.25
N GLN A 141 27.71 -9.45 -25.12
CA GLN A 141 26.98 -8.33 -25.75
C GLN A 141 27.05 -8.38 -27.27
N ALA A 142 28.23 -8.59 -27.85
CA ALA A 142 28.41 -8.60 -29.29
C ALA A 142 27.61 -9.72 -29.98
N CYS A 143 27.62 -10.93 -29.42
CA CYS A 143 26.97 -12.08 -30.04
C CYS A 143 25.52 -12.31 -29.55
N GLY A 144 25.08 -11.60 -28.50
CA GLY A 144 23.76 -11.81 -27.90
C GLY A 144 23.64 -13.23 -27.29
N ILE A 145 24.62 -13.61 -26.46
CA ILE A 145 24.66 -14.87 -25.73
C ILE A 145 24.69 -14.56 -24.24
N ASN A 146 24.01 -15.36 -23.43
CA ASN A 146 24.02 -15.21 -21.98
C ASN A 146 25.44 -15.42 -21.40
N PRO A 147 26.04 -14.44 -20.70
CA PRO A 147 27.36 -14.60 -20.07
C PRO A 147 27.43 -15.77 -19.08
N GLN A 148 26.33 -16.13 -18.44
CA GLN A 148 26.22 -17.33 -17.58
C GLN A 148 26.41 -18.63 -18.38
N ALA A 149 25.87 -18.70 -19.60
CA ALA A 149 26.05 -19.85 -20.49
C ALA A 149 27.52 -19.97 -20.97
N ILE A 150 28.18 -18.83 -21.22
CA ILE A 150 29.62 -18.80 -21.53
C ILE A 150 30.44 -19.33 -20.34
N LEU A 151 30.16 -18.85 -19.12
CA LEU A 151 30.83 -19.31 -17.89
C LEU A 151 30.63 -20.81 -17.65
N VAL A 152 29.41 -21.31 -17.81
CA VAL A 152 29.11 -22.75 -17.69
C VAL A 152 29.86 -23.56 -18.75
N THR A 153 29.97 -23.05 -19.97
CA THR A 153 30.69 -23.73 -21.04
C THR A 153 32.20 -23.76 -20.77
N LEU A 154 32.80 -22.65 -20.31
CA LEU A 154 34.20 -22.61 -19.86
C LEU A 154 34.48 -23.64 -18.76
N GLN A 155 33.53 -23.82 -17.84
CA GLN A 155 33.63 -24.87 -16.80
C GLN A 155 33.51 -26.27 -17.38
N LYS A 156 32.51 -26.50 -18.22
CA LYS A 156 32.23 -27.82 -18.79
C LYS A 156 33.41 -28.31 -19.64
N GLU A 157 33.98 -27.44 -20.46
CA GLU A 157 34.99 -27.83 -21.46
C GLU A 157 36.40 -27.92 -20.87
N GLN A 158 36.77 -27.01 -19.97
CA GLN A 158 38.15 -26.95 -19.42
C GLN A 158 38.22 -26.95 -17.90
N GLY A 159 37.10 -27.07 -17.18
CA GLY A 159 37.05 -26.89 -15.73
C GLY A 159 37.48 -25.48 -15.29
N LEU A 160 37.56 -24.53 -16.22
CA LEU A 160 38.41 -23.35 -16.11
C LEU A 160 37.88 -22.34 -15.07
N VAL A 161 36.58 -22.31 -14.82
CA VAL A 161 35.94 -21.38 -13.88
C VAL A 161 36.27 -21.71 -12.44
N THR A 162 36.40 -23.00 -12.09
CA THR A 162 36.73 -23.45 -10.72
C THR A 162 38.19 -23.91 -10.59
N HIS A 163 39.00 -23.81 -11.64
CA HIS A 163 40.36 -24.34 -11.64
C HIS A 163 41.33 -23.44 -10.87
N THR A 164 42.09 -24.02 -9.95
CA THR A 164 43.09 -23.29 -9.14
C THR A 164 44.51 -23.36 -9.73
N TRP A 165 44.82 -24.31 -10.62
CA TRP A 165 46.14 -24.42 -11.31
C TRP A 165 46.07 -24.57 -12.85
N PRO A 166 45.37 -23.68 -13.58
CA PRO A 166 45.11 -23.91 -15.01
C PRO A 166 46.39 -23.81 -15.86
N SER A 167 46.69 -24.85 -16.63
CA SER A 167 47.79 -24.83 -17.60
C SER A 167 47.51 -23.86 -18.75
N THR A 168 48.56 -23.35 -19.41
CA THR A 168 48.44 -22.46 -20.57
C THR A 168 47.53 -23.04 -21.67
N SER A 169 47.60 -24.35 -21.89
CA SER A 169 46.75 -25.04 -22.87
C SER A 169 45.25 -24.85 -22.60
N ARG A 170 44.81 -24.77 -21.34
CA ARG A 170 43.40 -24.52 -21.01
C ARG A 170 42.93 -23.14 -21.48
N TYR A 171 43.82 -22.16 -21.60
CA TYR A 171 43.48 -20.86 -22.18
C TYR A 171 43.56 -20.89 -23.71
N THR A 172 44.50 -21.65 -24.26
CA THR A 172 44.63 -21.88 -25.70
C THR A 172 43.37 -22.49 -26.30
N ILE A 173 42.73 -23.43 -25.59
CA ILE A 173 41.53 -24.17 -26.03
C ILE A 173 40.37 -24.07 -25.02
N ALA A 174 40.16 -22.88 -24.45
CA ALA A 174 39.25 -22.58 -23.33
C ALA A 174 37.81 -23.09 -23.46
N MET A 175 37.27 -23.17 -24.66
CA MET A 175 35.92 -23.70 -24.91
C MET A 175 35.93 -24.88 -25.88
N GLY A 176 37.10 -25.38 -26.30
CA GLY A 176 37.20 -26.46 -27.29
C GLY A 176 36.80 -26.03 -28.72
N GLN A 177 36.70 -24.73 -29.00
CA GLN A 177 36.35 -24.24 -30.33
C GLN A 177 37.46 -24.61 -31.32
N GLY A 178 37.09 -25.30 -32.40
CA GLY A 178 38.04 -25.76 -33.41
C GLY A 178 38.87 -26.98 -32.99
N CYS A 179 38.47 -27.71 -31.93
CA CYS A 179 39.15 -28.92 -31.46
C CYS A 179 38.30 -30.17 -31.68
N PRO A 180 38.36 -30.82 -32.86
CA PRO A 180 37.66 -32.08 -33.08
C PRO A 180 38.34 -33.24 -32.34
N ASP A 181 37.55 -34.19 -31.83
CA ASP A 181 38.06 -35.34 -31.07
C ASP A 181 39.04 -36.25 -31.85
N THR A 182 39.05 -36.16 -33.19
CA THR A 182 39.81 -37.05 -34.08
C THR A 182 40.91 -36.35 -34.89
N ALA A 183 41.17 -35.06 -34.66
CA ALA A 183 42.23 -34.32 -35.35
C ALA A 183 42.83 -33.23 -34.45
N ALA A 184 43.96 -32.64 -34.89
CA ALA A 184 44.57 -31.53 -34.17
C ALA A 184 43.62 -30.30 -34.14
N CYS A 185 43.68 -29.52 -33.07
CA CYS A 185 42.93 -28.28 -32.96
C CYS A 185 43.38 -27.26 -34.02
N ASP A 186 42.42 -26.52 -34.57
CA ASP A 186 42.66 -25.45 -35.52
C ASP A 186 43.26 -24.23 -34.81
N THR A 187 44.51 -23.91 -35.19
CA THR A 187 45.32 -22.86 -34.57
C THR A 187 44.71 -21.47 -34.72
N ARG A 188 43.79 -21.25 -35.66
CA ARG A 188 43.07 -19.97 -35.84
C ARG A 188 42.22 -19.60 -34.62
N TYR A 189 41.82 -20.59 -33.83
CA TYR A 189 41.01 -20.37 -32.63
C TYR A 189 41.84 -20.34 -31.34
N TYR A 190 43.18 -20.42 -31.41
CA TYR A 190 44.02 -20.42 -30.21
C TYR A 190 44.00 -19.08 -29.47
N GLY A 191 43.92 -19.14 -28.14
CA GLY A 191 43.90 -17.99 -27.24
C GLY A 191 42.52 -17.76 -26.63
N PHE A 192 42.49 -17.20 -25.42
CA PHE A 192 41.27 -17.14 -24.63
C PHE A 192 40.18 -16.31 -25.33
N PHE A 193 40.54 -15.16 -25.91
CA PHE A 193 39.61 -14.36 -26.71
C PHE A 193 39.05 -15.11 -27.91
N ASN A 194 39.91 -15.80 -28.66
CA ASN A 194 39.52 -16.52 -29.88
C ASN A 194 38.60 -17.70 -29.58
N GLN A 195 38.83 -18.37 -28.45
CA GLN A 195 37.97 -19.44 -27.96
C GLN A 195 36.60 -18.90 -27.54
N VAL A 196 36.55 -17.83 -26.74
CA VAL A 196 35.30 -17.25 -26.25
C VAL A 196 34.48 -16.62 -27.38
N TYR A 197 35.10 -15.79 -28.22
CA TYR A 197 34.43 -15.20 -29.38
C TYR A 197 34.02 -16.27 -30.41
N GLY A 198 34.94 -17.17 -30.75
CA GLY A 198 34.69 -18.21 -31.75
C GLY A 198 33.57 -19.17 -31.35
N ALA A 199 33.55 -19.61 -30.09
CA ALA A 199 32.47 -20.47 -29.58
C ALA A 199 31.12 -19.73 -29.53
N ALA A 200 31.10 -18.47 -29.06
CA ALA A 200 29.88 -17.67 -29.04
C ALA A 200 29.33 -17.43 -30.45
N TRP A 201 30.21 -17.11 -31.42
CA TRP A 201 29.86 -17.00 -32.83
C TRP A 201 29.31 -18.33 -33.37
N GLN A 202 29.93 -19.46 -33.03
CA GLN A 202 29.51 -20.78 -33.49
C GLN A 202 28.14 -21.18 -32.93
N LEU A 203 27.87 -20.88 -31.66
CA LEU A 203 26.57 -21.08 -31.01
C LEU A 203 25.45 -20.25 -31.66
N LYS A 204 25.78 -19.08 -32.23
CA LYS A 204 24.86 -18.30 -33.05
C LYS A 204 24.69 -18.91 -34.44
N ARG A 205 25.80 -19.33 -35.06
CA ARG A 205 25.81 -19.92 -36.39
C ARG A 205 24.96 -21.19 -36.47
N TYR A 206 24.95 -22.03 -35.43
CA TYR A 206 24.10 -23.22 -35.33
C TYR A 206 22.60 -22.95 -35.46
N GLY A 207 22.15 -21.73 -35.13
CA GLY A 207 20.77 -21.29 -35.32
C GLY A 207 20.39 -20.93 -36.76
N ASN A 208 21.33 -21.07 -37.73
CA ASN A 208 21.20 -20.62 -39.13
C ASN A 208 20.56 -19.22 -39.25
N PRO A 209 21.17 -18.17 -38.69
CA PRO A 209 20.61 -16.83 -38.71
C PRO A 209 20.38 -16.33 -40.15
N PRO A 210 19.39 -15.43 -40.37
CA PRO A 210 19.12 -14.86 -41.69
C PRO A 210 20.39 -14.29 -42.35
N GLY A 211 20.56 -14.50 -43.65
CA GLY A 211 21.76 -14.10 -44.39
C GLY A 211 22.90 -15.14 -44.36
N THR A 212 22.68 -16.32 -43.79
CA THR A 212 23.64 -17.45 -43.81
C THR A 212 23.07 -18.70 -44.48
N SER A 213 23.93 -19.68 -44.80
CA SER A 213 23.49 -20.96 -45.37
C SER A 213 22.75 -21.83 -44.34
N GLN A 214 21.75 -22.60 -44.78
CA GLN A 214 20.99 -23.53 -43.94
C GLN A 214 21.73 -24.87 -43.76
N TYR A 215 22.92 -24.83 -43.17
CA TYR A 215 23.79 -25.99 -43.03
C TYR A 215 23.37 -26.89 -41.86
N PHE A 216 23.11 -26.32 -40.68
CA PHE A 216 22.83 -27.08 -39.46
C PHE A 216 21.37 -27.53 -39.39
N THR A 217 21.07 -28.72 -39.90
CA THR A 217 19.68 -29.20 -40.08
C THR A 217 19.35 -30.52 -39.35
N TRP A 218 20.34 -31.26 -38.85
CA TRP A 218 20.18 -32.61 -38.28
C TRP A 218 19.89 -32.66 -36.77
N TYR A 219 19.76 -31.51 -36.11
CA TYR A 219 19.10 -31.33 -34.81
C TYR A 219 18.17 -30.12 -34.82
N ALA A 220 17.57 -29.82 -35.98
CA ALA A 220 16.73 -28.63 -36.15
C ALA A 220 15.54 -28.63 -35.15
N PRO A 221 15.21 -27.47 -34.54
CA PRO A 221 14.06 -27.34 -33.64
C PRO A 221 12.72 -27.71 -34.29
N GLY A 222 11.75 -28.12 -33.47
CA GLY A 222 10.41 -28.51 -33.90
C GLY A 222 10.31 -29.93 -34.47
N LYS A 223 11.36 -30.75 -34.35
CA LYS A 223 11.44 -32.11 -34.87
C LYS A 223 11.96 -33.09 -33.80
N THR A 224 11.63 -34.37 -33.97
CA THR A 224 12.17 -35.46 -33.16
C THR A 224 13.40 -36.06 -33.83
N TRP A 225 14.50 -36.16 -33.09
CA TRP A 225 15.77 -36.72 -33.55
C TRP A 225 16.23 -37.86 -32.64
N ASN A 226 16.85 -38.89 -33.21
CA ASN A 226 17.48 -39.95 -32.42
C ASN A 226 18.86 -39.47 -31.93
N VAL A 227 18.92 -38.97 -30.71
CA VAL A 227 20.16 -38.45 -30.12
C VAL A 227 20.91 -39.60 -29.45
N ARG A 228 22.20 -39.75 -29.75
CA ARG A 228 23.02 -40.84 -29.18
C ARG A 228 23.37 -40.60 -27.72
N PHE A 229 23.53 -41.67 -26.95
CA PHE A 229 24.03 -41.58 -25.57
C PHE A 229 25.55 -41.44 -25.49
N HIS A 230 26.28 -41.92 -26.50
CA HIS A 230 27.74 -41.98 -26.50
C HIS A 230 28.28 -42.04 -27.94
N PRO A 231 29.56 -41.64 -28.20
CA PRO A 231 30.20 -41.84 -29.51
C PRO A 231 30.18 -43.29 -30.01
N ASN A 232 30.32 -44.24 -29.09
CA ASN A 232 30.17 -45.66 -29.39
C ASN A 232 28.72 -45.96 -29.77
N ALA A 233 28.48 -46.27 -31.05
CA ALA A 233 27.15 -46.54 -31.58
C ALA A 233 26.44 -47.72 -30.87
N ALA A 234 27.19 -48.67 -30.29
CA ALA A 234 26.63 -49.78 -29.53
C ALA A 234 25.87 -49.35 -28.26
N CYS A 235 26.12 -48.13 -27.75
CA CYS A 235 25.41 -47.56 -26.61
C CYS A 235 23.99 -47.05 -26.93
N GLY A 236 23.62 -47.02 -28.22
CA GLY A 236 22.27 -46.66 -28.66
C GLY A 236 21.94 -45.16 -28.62
N SER A 237 20.66 -44.88 -28.84
CA SER A 237 20.05 -43.55 -28.90
C SER A 237 18.59 -43.61 -28.49
N THR A 238 17.99 -42.46 -28.18
CA THR A 238 16.53 -42.34 -28.01
C THR A 238 15.95 -41.17 -28.80
N PRO A 239 14.66 -41.23 -29.17
CA PRO A 239 13.98 -40.12 -29.83
C PRO A 239 13.80 -38.95 -28.85
N VAL A 240 14.29 -37.78 -29.25
CA VAL A 240 14.19 -36.52 -28.50
C VAL A 240 13.54 -35.46 -29.37
N TYR A 241 12.42 -34.90 -28.92
CA TYR A 241 11.79 -33.74 -29.56
C TYR A 241 12.53 -32.45 -29.17
N ILE A 242 13.29 -31.87 -30.10
CA ILE A 242 14.07 -30.67 -29.86
C ILE A 242 13.17 -29.44 -29.97
N GLN A 243 12.94 -28.75 -28.85
CA GLN A 243 11.92 -27.70 -28.74
C GLN A 243 12.39 -26.32 -29.19
N ASN A 244 13.68 -26.01 -29.05
CA ASN A 244 14.20 -24.65 -29.24
C ASN A 244 15.63 -24.61 -29.81
N LYS A 245 16.08 -23.42 -30.22
CA LYS A 245 17.37 -23.21 -30.91
C LYS A 245 18.56 -23.40 -29.99
N ALA A 246 18.46 -23.00 -28.73
CA ALA A 246 19.51 -23.13 -27.73
C ALA A 246 19.82 -24.59 -27.43
N THR A 247 18.78 -25.41 -27.27
CA THR A 247 18.93 -26.87 -27.08
C THR A 247 19.53 -27.51 -28.33
N ALA A 248 19.11 -27.10 -29.53
CA ALA A 248 19.74 -27.56 -30.77
C ALA A 248 21.23 -27.18 -30.83
N ALA A 249 21.59 -25.93 -30.48
CA ALA A 249 22.97 -25.45 -30.45
C ALA A 249 23.84 -26.26 -29.48
N LEU A 250 23.31 -26.64 -28.30
CA LEU A 250 24.02 -27.49 -27.34
C LEU A 250 24.27 -28.91 -27.86
N TYR A 251 23.36 -29.49 -28.64
CA TYR A 251 23.59 -30.77 -29.30
C TYR A 251 24.52 -30.68 -30.51
N TYR A 252 24.54 -29.56 -31.24
CA TYR A 252 25.57 -29.35 -32.26
C TYR A 252 26.97 -29.17 -31.64
N TYR A 253 27.05 -28.54 -30.46
CA TYR A 253 28.29 -28.33 -29.72
C TYR A 253 28.80 -29.62 -29.05
N THR A 254 27.89 -30.36 -28.42
CA THR A 254 28.17 -31.64 -27.72
C THR A 254 27.10 -32.67 -28.07
N PRO A 255 27.33 -33.55 -29.05
CA PRO A 255 26.28 -34.33 -29.73
C PRO A 255 25.83 -35.61 -29.00
N TYR A 256 25.77 -35.58 -27.66
CA TYR A 256 25.32 -36.71 -26.85
C TYR A 256 24.38 -36.28 -25.72
N GLN A 257 23.31 -37.06 -25.51
CA GLN A 257 22.44 -36.91 -24.35
C GLN A 257 22.89 -37.82 -23.19
N PRO A 258 22.68 -37.44 -21.93
CA PRO A 258 23.00 -38.32 -20.80
C PRO A 258 22.06 -39.53 -20.77
N ASN A 259 22.59 -40.69 -20.38
CA ASN A 259 21.78 -41.87 -20.07
C ASN A 259 21.31 -41.85 -18.60
N ALA A 260 20.46 -42.80 -18.21
CA ALA A 260 19.92 -42.86 -16.84
C ALA A 260 21.01 -42.93 -15.76
N ALA A 261 22.09 -43.68 -16.00
CA ALA A 261 23.22 -43.79 -15.08
C ALA A 261 23.94 -42.44 -14.89
N ALA A 262 24.15 -41.68 -15.97
CA ALA A 262 24.75 -40.35 -15.93
C ALA A 262 23.89 -39.34 -15.14
N LEU A 263 22.56 -39.39 -15.30
CA LEU A 263 21.62 -38.54 -14.56
C LEU A 263 21.58 -38.92 -13.07
N ALA A 264 21.59 -40.20 -12.73
CA ALA A 264 21.59 -40.66 -11.34
C ALA A 264 22.89 -40.29 -10.59
N ALA A 265 24.03 -40.19 -11.30
CA ALA A 265 25.33 -39.92 -10.69
C ALA A 265 25.55 -38.46 -10.22
N GLY A 266 24.60 -37.53 -10.43
CA GLY A 266 24.71 -36.17 -9.90
C GLY A 266 25.85 -35.35 -10.51
N TYR A 267 26.96 -35.17 -9.79
CA TYR A 267 28.23 -34.63 -10.30
C TYR A 267 29.32 -35.69 -10.49
N ALA A 268 29.14 -36.89 -9.92
CA ALA A 268 30.11 -37.98 -10.00
C ALA A 268 30.14 -38.61 -11.40
N ALA A 269 31.20 -39.37 -11.67
CA ALA A 269 31.24 -40.30 -12.79
C ALA A 269 30.29 -41.48 -12.50
N ALA A 270 29.52 -41.86 -13.51
CA ALA A 270 28.76 -43.11 -13.48
C ALA A 270 29.70 -44.28 -13.80
N ASN A 271 29.51 -45.42 -13.13
CA ASN A 271 30.20 -46.67 -13.47
C ASN A 271 29.52 -47.35 -14.67
N ASP A 272 29.39 -46.63 -15.78
CA ASP A 272 28.72 -47.06 -17.02
C ASP A 272 29.49 -46.51 -18.24
N PRO A 273 30.04 -47.38 -19.11
CA PRO A 273 30.83 -46.97 -20.27
C PRO A 273 30.01 -46.26 -21.37
N CYS A 274 28.68 -46.23 -21.27
CA CYS A 274 27.78 -45.54 -22.18
C CYS A 274 27.31 -44.17 -21.67
N SER A 275 27.83 -43.70 -20.53
CA SER A 275 27.48 -42.40 -19.97
C SER A 275 28.24 -41.24 -20.62
N SER A 276 27.50 -40.25 -21.12
CA SER A 276 28.04 -38.95 -21.54
C SER A 276 27.62 -37.84 -20.58
N TYR A 277 28.54 -36.92 -20.30
CA TYR A 277 28.36 -35.92 -19.23
C TYR A 277 28.18 -34.48 -19.74
N GLY A 278 28.47 -34.17 -21.00
CA GLY A 278 28.54 -32.78 -21.48
C GLY A 278 27.27 -31.96 -21.22
N ASN A 279 26.14 -32.35 -21.82
CA ASN A 279 24.88 -31.61 -21.68
C ASN A 279 24.29 -31.69 -20.26
N ARG A 280 24.53 -32.79 -19.54
CA ARG A 280 24.20 -32.95 -18.12
C ARG A 280 24.98 -31.96 -17.25
N ASN A 281 26.30 -31.86 -17.44
CA ASN A 281 27.16 -30.95 -16.69
C ASN A 281 26.82 -29.49 -17.00
N PHE A 282 26.47 -29.17 -18.26
CA PHE A 282 25.93 -27.85 -18.59
C PHE A 282 24.70 -27.52 -17.74
N TYR A 283 23.69 -28.40 -17.74
CA TYR A 283 22.46 -28.22 -16.96
C TYR A 283 22.74 -28.09 -15.46
N ASN A 284 23.59 -28.96 -14.91
CA ASN A 284 23.96 -28.95 -13.50
C ASN A 284 24.63 -27.62 -13.11
N TYR A 285 25.72 -27.24 -13.78
CA TYR A 285 26.43 -26.01 -13.45
C TYR A 285 25.56 -24.77 -13.64
N PHE A 286 24.71 -24.73 -14.68
CA PHE A 286 23.80 -23.61 -14.87
C PHE A 286 22.78 -23.53 -13.73
N THR A 287 22.15 -24.65 -13.39
CA THR A 287 21.13 -24.71 -12.34
C THR A 287 21.70 -24.39 -10.96
N ASP A 288 22.85 -24.94 -10.62
CA ASP A 288 23.54 -24.71 -9.35
C ASP A 288 24.01 -23.26 -9.19
N TRP A 289 24.50 -22.65 -10.26
CA TRP A 289 25.15 -21.33 -10.18
C TRP A 289 24.18 -20.18 -10.40
N PHE A 290 23.17 -20.38 -11.24
CA PHE A 290 22.35 -19.29 -11.77
C PHE A 290 20.84 -19.56 -11.68
N GLY A 291 20.44 -20.75 -11.22
CA GLY A 291 19.03 -21.12 -11.07
C GLY A 291 18.42 -21.69 -12.36
N SER A 292 17.11 -21.59 -12.51
CA SER A 292 16.36 -22.28 -13.57
C SER A 292 16.93 -22.04 -14.98
N VAL A 293 17.13 -23.11 -15.73
CA VAL A 293 17.42 -23.10 -17.18
C VAL A 293 16.19 -22.75 -18.03
N GLN A 294 15.03 -22.58 -17.39
CA GLN A 294 13.78 -22.18 -18.04
C GLN A 294 13.44 -20.74 -17.64
N GLY A 295 13.05 -19.93 -18.63
CA GLY A 295 12.57 -18.57 -18.42
C GLY A 295 11.22 -18.54 -17.70
N GLU A 296 10.88 -17.37 -17.15
CA GLU A 296 9.54 -17.10 -16.60
C GLU A 296 8.53 -17.09 -17.77
N MET A 297 7.55 -18.01 -17.78
CA MET A 297 6.65 -18.18 -18.93
C MET A 297 5.81 -16.93 -19.22
N LEU A 298 5.41 -16.21 -18.16
CA LEU A 298 4.90 -14.85 -18.23
C LEU A 298 5.92 -13.87 -17.63
N GLN A 299 6.29 -12.81 -18.35
CA GLN A 299 7.23 -11.82 -17.86
C GLN A 299 6.58 -10.46 -17.70
N LEU A 300 7.00 -9.72 -16.68
CA LEU A 300 6.63 -8.33 -16.43
C LEU A 300 7.74 -7.40 -16.94
N LEU A 301 7.45 -6.63 -17.98
CA LEU A 301 8.40 -5.72 -18.63
C LEU A 301 8.05 -4.25 -18.36
N GLN A 302 9.07 -3.40 -18.23
CA GLN A 302 8.95 -1.94 -18.23
C GLN A 302 9.76 -1.35 -19.39
N VAL A 303 9.19 -0.41 -20.14
CA VAL A 303 9.94 0.30 -21.19
C VAL A 303 10.90 1.29 -20.52
N SER A 304 12.20 1.15 -20.79
CA SER A 304 13.25 1.97 -20.16
C SER A 304 12.99 3.47 -20.36
N GLY A 305 13.16 4.24 -19.28
CA GLY A 305 12.87 5.68 -19.26
C GLY A 305 11.39 6.05 -19.18
N THR A 306 10.48 5.08 -19.00
CA THR A 306 9.04 5.32 -18.87
C THR A 306 8.43 4.50 -17.73
N SER A 307 7.18 4.82 -17.35
CA SER A 307 6.37 4.01 -16.45
C SER A 307 5.49 2.97 -17.17
N GLU A 308 5.63 2.83 -18.50
CA GLU A 308 4.82 1.89 -19.27
C GLU A 308 5.22 0.45 -18.95
N ARG A 309 4.25 -0.36 -18.52
CA ARG A 309 4.46 -1.76 -18.16
C ARG A 309 3.62 -2.69 -19.02
N TYR A 310 4.19 -3.85 -19.31
CA TYR A 310 3.61 -4.87 -20.16
C TYR A 310 3.81 -6.24 -19.51
N ILE A 311 2.87 -7.15 -19.77
CA ILE A 311 3.14 -8.58 -19.61
C ILE A 311 3.42 -9.19 -20.98
N VAL A 312 4.37 -10.11 -21.05
CA VAL A 312 4.68 -10.86 -22.28
C VAL A 312 4.66 -12.35 -22.00
N SER A 313 4.12 -13.11 -22.96
CA SER A 313 4.03 -14.57 -22.91
C SER A 313 3.72 -15.12 -24.30
N MET A 314 4.28 -16.28 -24.65
CA MET A 314 4.08 -16.96 -25.94
C MET A 314 4.18 -16.04 -27.18
N GLY A 315 5.14 -15.11 -27.19
CA GLY A 315 5.34 -14.17 -28.30
C GLY A 315 4.32 -13.04 -28.40
N GLY A 316 3.37 -12.95 -27.47
CA GLY A 316 2.43 -11.82 -27.34
C GLY A 316 2.84 -10.84 -26.24
N ARG A 317 2.40 -9.57 -26.37
CA ARG A 317 2.48 -8.54 -25.34
C ARG A 317 1.11 -7.96 -25.02
N TRP A 318 0.85 -7.70 -23.74
CA TRP A 318 -0.35 -7.01 -23.28
C TRP A 318 0.04 -5.80 -22.43
N LYS A 319 -0.58 -4.65 -22.69
CA LYS A 319 -0.34 -3.42 -21.93
C LYS A 319 -1.05 -3.51 -20.58
N LEU A 320 -0.32 -3.19 -19.50
CA LEU A 320 -0.92 -2.96 -18.18
C LEU A 320 -1.38 -1.50 -18.15
N ALA A 321 -2.63 -1.27 -18.56
CA ALA A 321 -3.15 0.05 -18.89
C ALA A 321 -3.16 1.03 -17.70
N THR A 322 -3.19 0.54 -16.47
CA THR A 322 -3.19 1.34 -15.24
C THR A 322 -2.14 0.83 -14.26
N ALA A 323 -1.66 1.72 -13.39
CA ALA A 323 -0.76 1.34 -12.29
C ALA A 323 -1.41 0.32 -11.34
N GLU A 324 -2.74 0.39 -11.20
CA GLU A 324 -3.51 -0.55 -10.39
C GLU A 324 -3.51 -1.96 -10.99
N ILE A 325 -3.72 -2.10 -12.30
CA ILE A 325 -3.59 -3.40 -12.98
C ILE A 325 -2.15 -3.90 -12.89
N ALA A 326 -1.16 -3.02 -13.06
CA ALA A 326 0.25 -3.41 -12.90
C ALA A 326 0.58 -3.93 -11.50
N ALA A 327 -0.03 -3.37 -10.46
CA ALA A 327 0.13 -3.84 -9.08
C ALA A 327 -0.39 -5.27 -8.89
N GLN A 328 -1.44 -5.68 -9.61
CA GLN A 328 -1.96 -7.04 -9.52
C GLN A 328 -1.00 -8.10 -10.06
N PHE A 329 -0.12 -7.73 -11.00
CA PHE A 329 0.84 -8.63 -11.62
C PHE A 329 2.23 -8.60 -10.97
N GLN A 330 2.46 -7.78 -9.93
CA GLN A 330 3.82 -7.61 -9.38
C GLN A 330 4.42 -8.88 -8.76
N TRP A 331 3.59 -9.83 -8.33
CA TRP A 331 4.05 -11.10 -7.74
C TRP A 331 4.29 -12.19 -8.78
N ILE A 332 3.80 -12.02 -10.02
CA ILE A 332 3.86 -13.08 -11.02
C ILE A 332 5.29 -13.32 -11.51
N SER A 333 6.09 -12.26 -11.60
CA SER A 333 7.49 -12.28 -12.03
C SER A 333 8.16 -10.96 -11.66
N ALA A 334 9.47 -10.96 -11.46
CA ALA A 334 10.23 -9.72 -11.27
C ALA A 334 10.12 -8.79 -12.49
N LEU A 335 10.13 -7.47 -12.23
CA LEU A 335 10.08 -6.45 -13.28
C LEU A 335 11.41 -6.37 -14.03
N ARG A 336 11.37 -6.45 -15.36
CA ARG A 336 12.54 -6.31 -16.24
C ARG A 336 12.43 -5.07 -17.12
N GLU A 337 13.46 -4.22 -17.11
CA GLU A 337 13.51 -3.09 -18.06
C GLU A 337 13.96 -3.54 -19.45
N VAL A 338 13.33 -3.01 -20.50
CA VAL A 338 13.62 -3.31 -21.91
C VAL A 338 13.54 -2.04 -22.77
N THR A 339 14.23 -2.03 -23.91
CA THR A 339 14.07 -0.96 -24.91
C THR A 339 12.78 -1.14 -25.70
N ARG A 340 12.32 -0.06 -26.36
CA ARG A 340 11.13 -0.12 -27.21
C ARG A 340 11.26 -1.15 -28.34
N ALA A 341 12.43 -1.22 -28.98
CA ALA A 341 12.71 -2.19 -30.03
C ALA A 341 12.61 -3.65 -29.55
N GLN A 342 13.02 -3.93 -28.30
CA GLN A 342 12.88 -5.25 -27.70
C GLN A 342 11.41 -5.60 -27.40
N LEU A 343 10.60 -4.62 -26.98
CA LEU A 343 9.17 -4.82 -26.76
C LEU A 343 8.38 -4.99 -28.08
N ASP A 344 8.79 -4.30 -29.14
CA ASP A 344 8.15 -4.37 -30.47
C ASP A 344 8.40 -5.69 -31.20
N ALA A 345 9.30 -6.53 -30.70
CA ALA A 345 9.47 -7.91 -31.18
C ALA A 345 8.30 -8.84 -30.77
N PHE A 346 7.46 -8.44 -29.81
CA PHE A 346 6.29 -9.20 -29.37
C PHE A 346 5.03 -8.70 -30.07
N GLN A 347 4.15 -9.62 -30.46
CA GLN A 347 2.90 -9.28 -31.11
C GLN A 347 1.94 -8.60 -30.14
N ASP A 348 1.44 -7.41 -30.50
CA ASP A 348 0.49 -6.68 -29.67
C ASP A 348 -0.84 -7.44 -29.52
N ARG A 349 -1.30 -7.60 -28.28
CA ARG A 349 -2.56 -8.26 -27.91
C ARG A 349 -3.52 -7.29 -27.21
N GLY A 350 -3.21 -6.00 -27.17
CA GLY A 350 -4.02 -4.98 -26.51
C GLY A 350 -3.78 -4.92 -25.00
N ASN A 351 -4.81 -4.57 -24.24
CA ASN A 351 -4.71 -4.43 -22.78
C ASN A 351 -4.83 -5.78 -22.08
N ALA A 352 -4.05 -5.96 -21.01
CA ALA A 352 -4.13 -7.15 -20.18
C ALA A 352 -5.45 -7.19 -19.40
N ALA A 353 -6.12 -8.35 -19.42
CA ALA A 353 -7.16 -8.66 -18.44
C ALA A 353 -6.52 -8.86 -17.05
N ARG A 354 -7.34 -8.79 -15.98
CA ARG A 354 -6.91 -9.18 -14.62
C ARG A 354 -6.90 -10.70 -14.43
N ALA A 355 -6.51 -11.45 -15.46
CA ALA A 355 -6.53 -12.90 -15.44
C ALA A 355 -5.41 -13.49 -16.27
N VAL A 356 -4.99 -14.70 -15.89
CA VAL A 356 -4.00 -15.49 -16.61
C VAL A 356 -4.51 -16.90 -16.83
N ARG A 357 -4.06 -17.53 -17.91
CA ARG A 357 -4.21 -18.97 -18.12
C ARG A 357 -2.90 -19.67 -17.75
N THR A 358 -3.00 -20.86 -17.18
CA THR A 358 -1.84 -21.69 -16.83
C THR A 358 -1.49 -22.71 -17.90
N ASP A 359 -0.28 -23.28 -17.84
CA ASP A 359 0.14 -24.41 -18.67
C ASP A 359 -0.70 -25.68 -18.43
N SER A 360 -1.31 -25.84 -17.25
CA SER A 360 -2.34 -26.85 -16.99
C SER A 360 -3.72 -26.53 -17.59
N GLY A 361 -3.89 -25.35 -18.19
CA GLY A 361 -5.15 -24.89 -18.78
C GLY A 361 -6.13 -24.24 -17.80
N ALA A 362 -5.80 -24.14 -16.52
CA ALA A 362 -6.63 -23.44 -15.54
C ALA A 362 -6.53 -21.91 -15.70
N VAL A 363 -7.65 -21.20 -15.50
CA VAL A 363 -7.68 -19.73 -15.51
C VAL A 363 -7.78 -19.21 -14.09
N TYR A 364 -6.98 -18.20 -13.77
CA TYR A 364 -6.97 -17.53 -12.47
C TYR A 364 -7.18 -16.03 -12.63
N LEU A 365 -8.11 -15.49 -11.85
CA LEU A 365 -8.18 -14.07 -11.53
C LEU A 365 -7.10 -13.74 -10.49
N LEU A 366 -6.35 -12.67 -10.72
CA LEU A 366 -5.29 -12.20 -9.81
C LEU A 366 -5.72 -10.89 -9.19
N ASP A 367 -6.12 -10.90 -7.93
CA ASP A 367 -6.67 -9.72 -7.27
C ASP A 367 -6.19 -9.59 -5.83
N SER A 368 -5.69 -8.40 -5.48
CA SER A 368 -5.27 -8.06 -4.12
C SER A 368 -4.25 -9.05 -3.52
N GLY A 369 -3.34 -9.56 -4.34
CA GLY A 369 -2.34 -10.54 -3.94
C GLY A 369 -2.87 -11.98 -3.75
N ALA A 370 -4.13 -12.24 -4.12
CA ALA A 370 -4.73 -13.57 -4.12
C ALA A 370 -5.03 -14.07 -5.54
N ARG A 371 -5.08 -15.40 -5.70
CA ARG A 371 -5.54 -16.09 -6.91
C ARG A 371 -6.93 -16.70 -6.68
N LEU A 372 -7.85 -16.50 -7.61
CA LEU A 372 -9.17 -17.14 -7.62
C LEU A 372 -9.32 -17.97 -8.88
N ARG A 373 -9.58 -19.27 -8.72
CA ARG A 373 -9.63 -20.22 -9.83
C ARG A 373 -11.00 -20.21 -10.51
N ALA A 374 -11.05 -20.01 -11.83
CA ALA A 374 -12.27 -20.19 -12.60
C ALA A 374 -12.66 -21.68 -12.68
N ARG A 375 -13.97 -21.97 -12.61
CA ARG A 375 -14.55 -23.32 -12.68
C ARG A 375 -14.46 -23.91 -14.08
N ASP A 376 -14.77 -23.10 -15.08
CA ASP A 376 -14.80 -23.50 -16.49
C ASP A 376 -14.67 -22.28 -17.42
N VAL A 377 -14.61 -22.56 -18.72
CA VAL A 377 -14.46 -21.54 -19.77
C VAL A 377 -15.71 -20.66 -19.93
N ASN A 378 -16.91 -21.15 -19.59
CA ASN A 378 -18.12 -20.33 -19.66
C ASN A 378 -18.07 -19.23 -18.59
N GLN A 379 -17.57 -19.55 -17.39
CA GLN A 379 -17.33 -18.55 -16.37
C GLN A 379 -16.29 -17.50 -16.81
N VAL A 380 -15.25 -17.90 -17.54
CA VAL A 380 -14.26 -16.95 -18.08
C VAL A 380 -14.94 -15.94 -19.03
N ALA A 381 -15.86 -16.42 -19.88
CA ALA A 381 -16.66 -15.57 -20.76
C ALA A 381 -17.64 -14.66 -20.00
N ASP A 382 -18.23 -15.12 -18.89
CA ASP A 382 -19.09 -14.27 -18.04
C ASP A 382 -18.35 -13.03 -17.53
N PHE A 383 -17.05 -13.18 -17.20
CA PHE A 383 -16.16 -12.09 -16.79
C PHE A 383 -15.66 -11.22 -17.96
N GLY A 384 -16.11 -11.49 -19.18
CA GLY A 384 -15.74 -10.74 -20.38
C GLY A 384 -14.35 -11.09 -20.91
N TRP A 385 -13.78 -12.23 -20.51
CA TRP A 385 -12.46 -12.66 -20.94
C TRP A 385 -12.55 -13.73 -22.03
N ASP A 386 -11.71 -13.60 -23.06
CA ASP A 386 -11.50 -14.65 -24.05
C ASP A 386 -10.38 -15.57 -23.56
N TYR A 387 -10.71 -16.84 -23.30
CA TYR A 387 -9.78 -17.87 -22.86
C TYR A 387 -8.54 -17.98 -23.77
N GLY A 388 -8.70 -17.84 -25.09
CA GLY A 388 -7.59 -17.93 -26.05
C GLY A 388 -6.71 -16.68 -26.07
N ALA A 389 -7.25 -15.53 -25.67
CA ALA A 389 -6.55 -14.25 -25.63
C ALA A 389 -5.86 -13.97 -24.29
N LEU A 390 -6.09 -14.79 -23.26
CA LEU A 390 -5.45 -14.63 -21.96
C LEU A 390 -3.94 -14.92 -22.03
N PRO A 391 -3.11 -14.13 -21.32
CA PRO A 391 -1.68 -14.39 -21.19
C PRO A 391 -1.42 -15.73 -20.48
N LEU A 392 -0.37 -16.44 -20.89
CA LEU A 392 -0.03 -17.75 -20.33
C LEU A 392 1.07 -17.63 -19.26
N ALA A 393 0.79 -18.03 -18.03
CA ALA A 393 1.74 -18.10 -16.90
C ALA A 393 1.92 -19.55 -16.45
N SER A 394 3.02 -19.93 -15.81
CA SER A 394 3.13 -21.31 -15.30
C SER A 394 2.33 -21.48 -14.01
N ASP A 395 1.91 -22.71 -13.71
CA ASP A 395 1.29 -23.04 -12.42
C ASP A 395 2.18 -22.56 -11.24
N GLY A 396 3.50 -22.66 -11.38
CA GLY A 396 4.47 -22.17 -10.39
C GLY A 396 4.51 -20.64 -10.24
N GLN A 397 4.29 -19.89 -11.33
CA GLN A 397 4.19 -18.43 -11.27
C GLN A 397 2.90 -18.00 -10.55
N VAL A 398 1.78 -18.65 -10.86
CA VAL A 398 0.49 -18.33 -10.22
C VAL A 398 0.47 -18.77 -8.75
N ALA A 399 1.20 -19.82 -8.38
CA ALA A 399 1.36 -20.26 -6.98
C ALA A 399 2.07 -19.28 -6.05
N ARG A 400 2.66 -18.20 -6.58
CA ARG A 400 3.22 -17.10 -5.78
C ARG A 400 2.15 -16.26 -5.09
N TYR A 401 0.91 -16.31 -5.58
CA TYR A 401 -0.23 -15.63 -4.99
C TYR A 401 -0.85 -16.46 -3.86
N ARG A 402 -1.43 -15.79 -2.86
CA ARG A 402 -2.21 -16.47 -1.82
C ARG A 402 -3.41 -17.17 -2.47
N ASP A 403 -3.67 -18.42 -2.10
CA ASP A 403 -4.86 -19.12 -2.59
C ASP A 403 -6.14 -18.49 -2.03
N GLY A 404 -6.99 -17.98 -2.92
CA GLY A 404 -8.29 -17.41 -2.61
C GLY A 404 -9.46 -18.40 -2.81
N GLY A 405 -9.18 -19.60 -3.34
CA GLY A 405 -10.20 -20.59 -3.65
C GLY A 405 -10.84 -20.42 -5.03
N TRP A 406 -12.12 -20.77 -5.15
CA TRP A 406 -12.87 -20.69 -6.40
C TRP A 406 -13.36 -19.26 -6.67
N LEU A 407 -13.25 -18.84 -7.93
CA LEU A 407 -14.00 -17.73 -8.46
C LEU A 407 -15.45 -18.18 -8.63
N GLU A 408 -16.40 -17.44 -8.07
CA GLU A 408 -17.84 -17.62 -8.26
C GLU A 408 -18.37 -16.60 -9.25
N ARG A 409 -19.53 -16.88 -9.87
CA ARG A 409 -20.20 -15.90 -10.76
C ARG A 409 -20.70 -14.68 -10.01
N THR A 410 -21.03 -14.84 -8.73
CA THR A 410 -21.34 -13.74 -7.85
C THR A 410 -20.09 -13.35 -7.08
N VAL A 411 -19.83 -12.05 -7.01
CA VAL A 411 -18.68 -11.48 -6.33
C VAL A 411 -19.14 -10.43 -5.33
N SER A 412 -18.40 -10.29 -4.24
CA SER A 412 -18.70 -9.31 -3.19
C SER A 412 -17.56 -8.32 -3.00
N ALA A 413 -17.89 -7.03 -2.96
CA ALA A 413 -17.00 -5.94 -2.62
C ALA A 413 -17.78 -4.89 -1.80
N ASP A 414 -17.15 -4.31 -0.78
CA ASP A 414 -17.74 -3.29 0.11
C ASP A 414 -19.11 -3.69 0.71
N GLY A 415 -19.27 -4.97 1.06
CA GLY A 415 -20.51 -5.51 1.64
C GLY A 415 -21.69 -5.60 0.66
N GLN A 416 -21.46 -5.36 -0.64
CA GLN A 416 -22.45 -5.50 -1.71
C GLN A 416 -22.13 -6.73 -2.57
N SER A 417 -23.15 -7.41 -3.08
CA SER A 417 -23.00 -8.58 -3.95
C SER A 417 -23.41 -8.25 -5.38
N TYR A 418 -22.63 -8.75 -6.35
CA TYR A 418 -22.85 -8.52 -7.77
C TYR A 418 -22.71 -9.83 -8.55
N LEU A 419 -23.69 -10.14 -9.39
CA LEU A 419 -23.58 -11.17 -10.40
C LEU A 419 -22.80 -10.61 -11.60
N ILE A 420 -21.70 -11.27 -11.98
CA ILE A 420 -20.95 -10.97 -13.19
C ILE A 420 -21.50 -11.82 -14.33
N GLN A 421 -21.92 -11.18 -15.42
CA GLN A 421 -22.49 -11.84 -16.58
C GLN A 421 -22.24 -11.01 -17.85
N GLY A 422 -21.67 -11.63 -18.87
CA GLY A 422 -21.41 -10.99 -20.16
C GLY A 422 -20.57 -9.71 -20.06
N GLY A 423 -19.58 -9.67 -19.16
CA GLY A 423 -18.73 -8.48 -18.95
C GLY A 423 -19.43 -7.32 -18.23
N SER A 424 -20.61 -7.54 -17.64
CA SER A 424 -21.34 -6.55 -16.85
C SER A 424 -21.55 -7.03 -15.41
N LYS A 425 -21.71 -6.08 -14.48
CA LYS A 425 -22.08 -6.36 -13.08
C LYS A 425 -23.55 -6.04 -12.85
N ARG A 426 -24.26 -6.94 -12.17
CA ARG A 426 -25.67 -6.78 -11.76
C ARG A 426 -25.76 -6.91 -10.25
N GLN A 427 -26.20 -5.87 -9.56
CA GLN A 427 -26.33 -5.94 -8.10
C GLN A 427 -27.36 -7.00 -7.71
N VAL A 428 -27.03 -7.80 -6.70
CA VAL A 428 -27.89 -8.84 -6.13
C VAL A 428 -28.13 -8.50 -4.66
N VAL A 429 -29.36 -8.16 -4.31
CA VAL A 429 -29.70 -7.76 -2.93
C VAL A 429 -29.97 -8.96 -2.02
N ASP A 430 -30.44 -10.05 -2.61
CA ASP A 430 -30.70 -11.33 -1.94
C ASP A 430 -30.14 -12.48 -2.77
N LEU A 431 -29.09 -13.14 -2.29
CA LEU A 431 -28.49 -14.29 -2.96
C LEU A 431 -29.46 -15.48 -3.07
N GLY A 432 -30.48 -15.54 -2.20
CA GLY A 432 -31.51 -16.58 -2.21
C GLY A 432 -32.40 -16.57 -3.46
N ILE A 433 -32.36 -15.50 -4.27
CA ILE A 433 -33.06 -15.45 -5.55
C ILE A 433 -32.32 -16.21 -6.66
N LEU A 434 -31.00 -16.35 -6.56
CA LEU A 434 -30.14 -16.90 -7.61
C LEU A 434 -30.43 -18.37 -7.95
N PRO A 435 -30.74 -19.26 -6.99
CA PRO A 435 -31.09 -20.65 -7.30
C PRO A 435 -32.28 -20.80 -8.25
N ARG A 436 -33.22 -19.84 -8.28
CA ARG A 436 -34.36 -19.84 -9.21
C ARG A 436 -33.93 -19.69 -10.67
N PHE A 437 -32.71 -19.21 -10.90
CA PHE A 437 -32.08 -19.05 -12.21
C PHE A 437 -30.98 -20.09 -12.46
N GLY A 438 -30.90 -21.14 -11.63
CA GLY A 438 -29.85 -22.16 -11.73
C GLY A 438 -28.46 -21.68 -11.32
N ILE A 439 -28.36 -20.57 -10.58
CA ILE A 439 -27.09 -20.00 -10.10
C ILE A 439 -26.95 -20.29 -8.60
N PRO A 440 -25.85 -20.92 -8.13
CA PRO A 440 -25.62 -21.14 -6.71
C PRO A 440 -25.53 -19.83 -5.92
N ALA A 441 -26.03 -19.84 -4.68
CA ALA A 441 -25.94 -18.71 -3.74
C ALA A 441 -24.55 -18.64 -3.07
N LEU A 442 -23.48 -18.72 -3.87
CA LEU A 442 -22.08 -18.61 -3.46
C LEU A 442 -21.50 -17.28 -3.94
N SER A 443 -20.55 -16.72 -3.21
CA SER A 443 -19.88 -15.47 -3.57
C SER A 443 -18.37 -15.52 -3.29
N SER A 444 -17.57 -14.94 -4.18
CA SER A 444 -16.14 -14.70 -3.96
C SER A 444 -15.87 -13.25 -3.56
N SER A 445 -14.97 -13.02 -2.61
CA SER A 445 -14.53 -11.67 -2.27
C SER A 445 -13.54 -11.15 -3.32
N ILE A 446 -13.74 -9.93 -3.80
CA ILE A 446 -12.85 -9.23 -4.74
C ILE A 446 -12.63 -7.77 -4.30
N SER A 447 -11.63 -7.11 -4.87
CA SER A 447 -11.42 -5.68 -4.66
C SER A 447 -12.51 -4.80 -5.30
N PRO A 448 -12.81 -3.63 -4.70
CA PRO A 448 -13.66 -2.62 -5.34
C PRO A 448 -13.09 -2.11 -6.68
N THR A 449 -11.76 -2.09 -6.83
CA THR A 449 -11.09 -1.67 -8.07
C THR A 449 -11.26 -2.67 -9.21
N MET A 450 -11.36 -3.97 -8.91
CA MET A 450 -11.74 -4.97 -9.91
C MET A 450 -13.18 -4.71 -10.38
N LEU A 451 -14.10 -4.51 -9.42
CA LEU A 451 -15.52 -4.32 -9.72
C LEU A 451 -15.83 -3.02 -10.48
N SER A 452 -15.01 -1.97 -10.32
CA SER A 452 -15.19 -0.71 -11.06
C SER A 452 -14.93 -0.84 -12.57
N GLY A 453 -14.21 -1.89 -12.99
CA GLY A 453 -13.97 -2.19 -14.41
C GLY A 453 -15.17 -2.75 -15.17
N TYR A 454 -16.26 -3.10 -14.48
CA TYR A 454 -17.46 -3.70 -15.07
C TYR A 454 -18.59 -2.67 -15.20
N ALA A 455 -19.26 -2.66 -16.36
CA ALA A 455 -20.44 -1.83 -16.59
C ALA A 455 -21.61 -2.31 -15.73
N THR A 456 -22.33 -1.37 -15.10
CA THR A 456 -23.54 -1.70 -14.34
C THR A 456 -24.67 -2.05 -15.30
N ALA A 457 -25.35 -3.16 -15.02
CA ALA A 457 -26.55 -3.62 -15.74
C ALA A 457 -27.73 -3.80 -14.77
N ALA A 458 -28.91 -4.11 -15.33
CA ALA A 458 -30.13 -4.25 -14.54
C ALA A 458 -29.96 -5.24 -13.37
N PRO A 459 -30.33 -4.84 -12.14
CA PRO A 459 -30.08 -5.63 -10.94
C PRO A 459 -30.94 -6.89 -10.91
N VAL A 460 -30.50 -7.89 -10.15
CA VAL A 460 -31.26 -9.12 -9.91
C VAL A 460 -32.09 -8.91 -8.65
N VAL A 461 -33.38 -8.63 -8.83
CA VAL A 461 -34.31 -8.25 -7.77
C VAL A 461 -35.62 -9.05 -7.85
N GLY A 462 -36.25 -9.29 -6.71
CA GLY A 462 -37.59 -9.85 -6.60
C GLY A 462 -38.67 -8.76 -6.42
N VAL A 463 -39.91 -9.17 -6.13
CA VAL A 463 -40.94 -8.23 -5.65
C VAL A 463 -40.52 -7.61 -4.32
N GLY A 464 -40.73 -6.30 -4.15
CA GLY A 464 -40.32 -5.59 -2.95
C GLY A 464 -40.10 -4.09 -3.16
N VAL A 465 -39.69 -3.41 -2.09
CA VAL A 465 -39.37 -1.98 -2.10
C VAL A 465 -37.85 -1.82 -2.13
N TYR A 466 -37.37 -0.97 -3.04
CA TYR A 466 -35.95 -0.69 -3.24
C TYR A 466 -35.67 0.80 -3.13
N ARG A 467 -34.51 1.16 -2.60
CA ARG A 467 -34.07 2.55 -2.46
C ARG A 467 -32.60 2.72 -2.81
N GLY A 468 -32.27 3.91 -3.30
CA GLY A 468 -30.89 4.35 -3.54
C GLY A 468 -30.37 5.20 -2.39
N SER A 469 -29.53 6.18 -2.71
CA SER A 469 -29.12 7.25 -1.80
C SER A 469 -30.16 8.37 -1.72
N SER A 470 -31.02 8.53 -2.73
CA SER A 470 -32.12 9.49 -2.75
C SER A 470 -33.33 9.04 -1.91
N ALA A 471 -34.21 9.97 -1.59
CA ALA A 471 -35.49 9.69 -0.91
C ALA A 471 -36.54 9.02 -1.82
N ASP A 472 -36.16 8.62 -3.04
CA ASP A 472 -37.08 8.00 -3.99
C ASP A 472 -37.11 6.48 -3.82
N PHE A 473 -38.27 5.94 -3.44
CA PHE A 473 -38.47 4.51 -3.31
C PHE A 473 -39.11 3.92 -4.57
N ARG A 474 -38.57 2.79 -5.04
CA ARG A 474 -39.10 2.01 -6.16
C ARG A 474 -39.79 0.76 -5.62
N LEU A 475 -41.08 0.64 -5.87
CA LEU A 475 -41.85 -0.56 -5.57
C LEU A 475 -41.90 -1.46 -6.80
N ARG A 476 -41.30 -2.65 -6.72
CA ARG A 476 -41.35 -3.68 -7.76
C ARG A 476 -42.44 -4.69 -7.44
N THR A 477 -43.36 -4.86 -8.38
CA THR A 477 -44.48 -5.82 -8.34
C THR A 477 -44.41 -6.74 -9.55
N ASP A 478 -45.30 -7.73 -9.62
CA ASP A 478 -45.42 -8.60 -10.79
C ASP A 478 -45.91 -7.85 -12.05
N ALA A 479 -46.66 -6.76 -11.87
CA ALA A 479 -47.18 -5.93 -12.96
C ALA A 479 -46.22 -4.84 -13.45
N GLY A 480 -45.15 -4.54 -12.70
CA GLY A 480 -44.24 -3.44 -13.05
C GLY A 480 -43.59 -2.78 -11.84
N THR A 481 -42.90 -1.68 -12.12
CA THR A 481 -42.22 -0.86 -11.10
C THR A 481 -42.93 0.49 -10.97
N TYR A 482 -43.15 0.95 -9.74
CA TYR A 482 -43.83 2.21 -9.42
C TYR A 482 -43.01 3.06 -8.45
N LEU A 483 -43.21 4.39 -8.50
CA LEU A 483 -42.69 5.32 -7.49
C LEU A 483 -43.59 5.29 -6.26
N LEU A 484 -43.05 5.12 -5.06
CA LEU A 484 -43.84 5.38 -3.86
C LEU A 484 -44.01 6.90 -3.67
N PRO A 485 -45.20 7.39 -3.28
CA PRO A 485 -45.42 8.79 -2.96
C PRO A 485 -44.45 9.29 -1.88
N ALA A 486 -44.03 10.56 -1.94
CA ALA A 486 -43.14 11.15 -0.94
C ALA A 486 -43.66 10.99 0.49
N ALA A 487 -44.99 11.08 0.69
CA ALA A 487 -45.65 10.86 1.98
C ALA A 487 -45.42 9.44 2.56
N ALA A 488 -45.01 8.47 1.75
CA ALA A 488 -44.68 7.11 2.18
C ALA A 488 -43.24 6.97 2.72
N GLY A 489 -42.38 7.99 2.59
CA GLY A 489 -40.94 7.91 2.90
C GLY A 489 -40.58 7.55 4.35
N ASP A 490 -41.49 7.80 5.29
CA ASP A 490 -41.32 7.49 6.72
C ASP A 490 -42.21 6.34 7.22
N THR A 491 -42.80 5.58 6.30
CA THR A 491 -43.70 4.45 6.63
C THR A 491 -42.93 3.14 6.82
N ALA A 492 -43.62 2.11 7.32
CA ALA A 492 -43.05 0.76 7.41
C ALA A 492 -42.60 0.23 6.03
N LEU A 493 -43.29 0.64 4.95
CA LEU A 493 -42.93 0.31 3.57
C LEU A 493 -41.54 0.85 3.18
N ALA A 494 -41.21 2.07 3.60
CA ALA A 494 -39.91 2.68 3.35
C ALA A 494 -38.80 2.14 4.27
N ARG A 495 -39.12 1.81 5.53
CA ARG A 495 -38.17 1.23 6.49
C ARG A 495 -37.71 -0.18 6.08
N GLY A 496 -38.57 -0.97 5.45
CA GLY A 496 -38.24 -2.30 4.93
C GLY A 496 -37.56 -2.32 3.56
N ALA A 497 -37.20 -1.16 3.00
CA ALA A 497 -36.67 -1.08 1.65
C ALA A 497 -35.25 -1.64 1.53
N SER A 498 -35.05 -2.54 0.57
CA SER A 498 -33.75 -3.07 0.18
C SER A 498 -32.88 -2.00 -0.49
N ARG A 499 -31.59 -1.96 -0.17
CA ARG A 499 -30.68 -0.96 -0.75
C ARG A 499 -30.12 -1.43 -2.09
N LEU A 500 -30.19 -0.55 -3.08
CA LEU A 500 -29.47 -0.63 -4.35
C LEU A 500 -28.50 0.55 -4.46
N THR A 501 -27.47 0.43 -5.28
CA THR A 501 -26.71 1.62 -5.73
C THR A 501 -27.61 2.47 -6.63
N ASP A 502 -27.33 3.76 -6.73
CA ASP A 502 -28.13 4.66 -7.58
C ASP A 502 -28.06 4.24 -9.05
N GLU A 503 -26.92 3.73 -9.53
CA GLU A 503 -26.83 3.21 -10.90
C GLU A 503 -27.71 1.97 -11.09
N SER A 504 -27.75 1.07 -10.10
CA SER A 504 -28.59 -0.14 -10.16
C SER A 504 -30.09 0.20 -10.05
N LEU A 505 -30.44 1.16 -9.20
CA LEU A 505 -31.82 1.64 -9.06
C LEU A 505 -32.33 2.32 -10.34
N ALA A 506 -31.47 3.00 -11.10
CA ALA A 506 -31.84 3.65 -12.35
C ALA A 506 -32.35 2.67 -13.44
N PHE A 507 -31.97 1.39 -13.36
CA PHE A 507 -32.51 0.34 -14.21
C PHE A 507 -33.93 -0.10 -13.81
N LEU A 508 -34.36 0.15 -12.56
CA LEU A 508 -35.73 -0.05 -12.10
C LEU A 508 -36.57 1.18 -12.43
N ARG A 509 -36.81 1.40 -13.73
CA ARG A 509 -37.63 2.51 -14.22
C ARG A 509 -39.07 2.34 -13.76
N ALA A 510 -39.55 3.30 -12.97
CA ALA A 510 -40.94 3.38 -12.61
C ALA A 510 -41.73 4.07 -13.73
N SER A 511 -42.86 3.49 -14.12
CA SER A 511 -43.72 4.08 -15.16
C SER A 511 -44.60 5.20 -14.61
N GLU A 512 -45.05 5.08 -13.35
CA GLU A 512 -46.02 5.97 -12.72
C GLU A 512 -45.82 6.05 -11.19
N ASN A 513 -46.44 7.04 -10.56
CA ASN A 513 -46.58 7.10 -9.10
C ASN A 513 -47.63 6.08 -8.63
N MET A 514 -47.30 5.34 -7.58
CA MET A 514 -48.23 4.44 -6.92
C MET A 514 -49.30 5.27 -6.19
N PRO A 515 -50.60 5.16 -6.56
CA PRO A 515 -51.65 5.99 -6.00
C PRO A 515 -51.96 5.62 -4.55
N VAL A 516 -52.33 6.60 -3.71
CA VAL A 516 -52.67 6.37 -2.28
C VAL A 516 -53.98 5.59 -2.07
N ARG A 517 -54.81 5.49 -3.12
CA ARG A 517 -56.04 4.69 -3.21
C ARG A 517 -56.06 3.95 -4.53
N MET A 518 -56.14 2.62 -4.52
CA MET A 518 -56.05 1.83 -5.74
C MET A 518 -56.93 0.58 -5.76
N THR A 519 -57.22 0.09 -6.96
CA THR A 519 -57.84 -1.22 -7.21
C THR A 519 -56.97 -2.05 -8.14
N SER A 520 -56.77 -3.33 -7.84
CA SER A 520 -56.08 -4.29 -8.72
C SER A 520 -56.63 -5.69 -8.49
N SER A 521 -56.86 -6.43 -9.58
CA SER A 521 -57.39 -7.81 -9.53
C SER A 521 -58.68 -7.95 -8.70
N GLY A 522 -59.57 -6.94 -8.76
CA GLY A 522 -60.84 -6.92 -8.02
C GLY A 522 -60.75 -6.59 -6.54
N ARG A 523 -59.56 -6.24 -6.02
CA ARG A 523 -59.32 -5.84 -4.62
C ARG A 523 -58.97 -4.36 -4.55
N SER A 524 -59.41 -3.69 -3.48
CA SER A 524 -59.18 -2.26 -3.27
C SER A 524 -58.31 -2.01 -2.06
N PHE A 525 -57.40 -1.04 -2.15
CA PHE A 525 -56.42 -0.76 -1.12
C PHE A 525 -56.26 0.74 -0.87
N VAL A 526 -56.00 1.08 0.39
CA VAL A 526 -55.55 2.41 0.81
C VAL A 526 -54.19 2.31 1.49
N MET A 527 -53.33 3.31 1.27
CA MET A 527 -51.98 3.33 1.82
C MET A 527 -51.97 3.88 3.26
N SER A 528 -51.37 3.12 4.18
CA SER A 528 -51.22 3.49 5.60
C SER A 528 -49.76 3.51 6.03
N GLU A 529 -49.51 4.01 7.25
CA GLU A 529 -48.17 3.99 7.84
C GLU A 529 -47.61 2.56 8.04
N ASP A 530 -48.48 1.57 8.22
CA ASP A 530 -48.11 0.16 8.50
C ASP A 530 -48.03 -0.70 7.23
N GLY A 531 -48.41 -0.17 6.07
CA GLY A 531 -48.53 -0.92 4.81
C GLY A 531 -49.87 -0.68 4.12
N TRP A 532 -50.25 -1.57 3.20
CA TRP A 532 -51.51 -1.46 2.46
C TRP A 532 -52.65 -2.12 3.21
N ILE A 533 -53.73 -1.36 3.42
CA ILE A 533 -54.96 -1.88 4.01
C ILE A 533 -55.90 -2.23 2.87
N GLU A 534 -56.38 -3.48 2.83
CA GLU A 534 -57.45 -3.87 1.91
C GLU A 534 -58.79 -3.37 2.45
N VAL A 535 -59.56 -2.67 1.61
CA VAL A 535 -60.84 -2.04 1.96
C VAL A 535 -61.93 -2.35 0.93
N ALA A 536 -63.19 -2.09 1.26
CA ALA A 536 -64.26 -2.05 0.26
C ALA A 536 -64.42 -0.62 -0.29
N VAL A 537 -64.38 -0.46 -1.62
CA VAL A 537 -64.58 0.85 -2.28
C VAL A 537 -65.93 1.48 -1.93
N SER A 538 -66.95 0.66 -1.70
CA SER A 538 -68.30 1.12 -1.31
C SER A 538 -68.36 1.85 0.03
N ASP A 539 -67.35 1.70 0.88
CA ASP A 539 -67.31 2.38 2.19
C ASP A 539 -66.86 3.85 2.03
N TYR A 540 -66.16 4.18 0.95
CA TYR A 540 -65.63 5.52 0.67
C TYR A 540 -66.54 6.31 -0.28
N PRO A 541 -66.62 7.65 -0.15
CA PRO A 541 -67.29 8.53 -1.09
C PRO A 541 -66.82 8.31 -2.51
N ALA A 542 -67.78 8.29 -3.45
CA ALA A 542 -67.47 8.23 -4.88
C ALA A 542 -66.58 9.40 -5.36
N SER A 543 -66.59 10.52 -4.63
CA SER A 543 -65.71 11.67 -4.86
C SER A 543 -64.23 11.40 -4.54
N LEU A 544 -63.93 10.41 -3.69
CA LEU A 544 -62.58 9.96 -3.36
C LEU A 544 -62.21 8.79 -4.29
N GLY A 545 -61.84 9.10 -5.53
CA GLY A 545 -61.55 8.10 -6.55
C GLY A 545 -60.41 7.12 -6.17
N PHE A 546 -60.57 5.86 -6.61
CA PHE A 546 -59.55 4.81 -6.54
C PHE A 546 -59.00 4.55 -7.94
N ALA A 547 -57.68 4.60 -8.10
CA ALA A 547 -57.03 4.35 -9.38
C ALA A 547 -57.02 2.86 -9.72
N SER A 548 -57.37 2.49 -10.96
CA SER A 548 -57.33 1.10 -11.41
C SER A 548 -55.95 0.74 -11.95
N LEU A 549 -55.33 -0.31 -11.42
CA LEU A 549 -54.02 -0.83 -11.83
C LEU A 549 -54.11 -2.24 -12.42
N PRO A 550 -53.16 -2.63 -13.30
CA PRO A 550 -53.14 -3.96 -13.92
C PRO A 550 -53.16 -5.13 -12.93
N ALA A 551 -53.58 -6.30 -13.41
CA ALA A 551 -53.52 -7.54 -12.62
C ALA A 551 -52.06 -7.83 -12.20
N GLY A 552 -51.85 -8.16 -10.93
CA GLY A 552 -50.51 -8.36 -10.35
C GLY A 552 -49.86 -7.12 -9.73
N ALA A 553 -50.45 -5.92 -9.84
CA ALA A 553 -49.94 -4.72 -9.16
C ALA A 553 -50.08 -4.80 -7.63
N ALA A 554 -51.00 -5.64 -7.14
CA ALA A 554 -51.15 -5.93 -5.71
C ALA A 554 -50.22 -7.07 -5.21
N SER A 555 -49.50 -7.76 -6.11
CA SER A 555 -48.60 -8.86 -5.76
C SER A 555 -47.32 -8.32 -5.10
N GLY A 556 -47.00 -8.81 -3.91
CA GLY A 556 -45.79 -8.42 -3.16
C GLY A 556 -45.91 -7.12 -2.35
N LEU A 557 -47.11 -6.53 -2.24
CA LEU A 557 -47.35 -5.42 -1.32
C LEU A 557 -47.34 -5.91 0.14
N ALA A 558 -46.63 -5.20 1.02
CA ALA A 558 -46.73 -5.45 2.45
C ALA A 558 -48.14 -5.06 2.94
N SER A 559 -48.95 -6.06 3.30
CA SER A 559 -50.31 -5.86 3.78
C SER A 559 -50.33 -5.53 5.27
N ALA A 560 -51.04 -4.47 5.64
CA ALA A 560 -51.34 -4.10 7.03
C ALA A 560 -52.60 -4.79 7.57
N GLY A 561 -53.28 -5.59 6.74
CA GLY A 561 -54.52 -6.28 7.05
C GLY A 561 -55.67 -5.92 6.10
N ARG A 562 -56.86 -6.45 6.42
CA ARG A 562 -58.11 -6.23 5.69
C ARG A 562 -59.17 -5.65 6.62
N VAL A 563 -59.89 -4.65 6.15
CA VAL A 563 -61.01 -4.03 6.86
C VAL A 563 -62.25 -4.14 5.98
N SER A 564 -63.33 -4.69 6.53
CA SER A 564 -64.63 -4.79 5.85
C SER A 564 -65.70 -4.08 6.66
N GLY A 565 -66.32 -3.04 6.10
CA GLY A 565 -67.37 -2.25 6.77
C GLY A 565 -66.83 -1.01 7.49
N PRO A 566 -67.67 -0.38 8.36
CA PRO A 566 -67.34 0.89 8.99
C PRO A 566 -66.02 0.85 9.78
N HIS A 567 -65.21 1.89 9.66
CA HIS A 567 -63.91 1.98 10.35
C HIS A 567 -63.45 3.43 10.53
N PHE A 568 -62.51 3.65 11.45
CA PHE A 568 -61.94 4.98 11.72
C PHE A 568 -60.61 5.17 10.99
N ILE A 569 -60.44 6.31 10.34
CA ILE A 569 -59.18 6.74 9.72
C ILE A 569 -58.79 8.14 10.16
N ARG A 570 -57.50 8.47 10.09
CA ARG A 570 -57.02 9.87 10.14
C ARG A 570 -55.84 10.04 9.18
N GLU A 571 -55.69 11.23 8.61
CA GLU A 571 -54.50 11.56 7.82
C GLU A 571 -53.27 11.73 8.73
N ARG A 572 -52.06 11.55 8.20
CA ARG A 572 -50.82 11.66 8.99
C ARG A 572 -50.62 13.06 9.54
N SER A 573 -50.94 14.07 8.73
CA SER A 573 -50.83 15.50 9.05
C SER A 573 -51.94 16.00 9.99
N SER A 574 -52.93 15.18 10.31
CA SER A 574 -54.11 15.58 11.08
C SER A 574 -54.43 14.62 12.22
N ASP A 575 -54.74 15.18 13.38
CA ASP A 575 -55.28 14.43 14.52
C ASP A 575 -56.80 14.21 14.40
N GLN A 576 -57.45 14.79 13.39
CA GLN A 576 -58.88 14.60 13.15
C GLN A 576 -59.15 13.18 12.67
N ALA A 577 -59.85 12.40 13.50
CA ALA A 577 -60.38 11.11 13.12
C ALA A 577 -61.67 11.27 12.30
N TYR A 578 -61.84 10.38 11.33
CA TYR A 578 -63.02 10.29 10.49
C TYR A 578 -63.59 8.88 10.53
N LEU A 579 -64.91 8.75 10.64
CA LEU A 579 -65.61 7.52 10.37
C LEU A 579 -65.80 7.37 8.86
N VAL A 580 -65.29 6.27 8.30
CA VAL A 580 -65.57 5.83 6.93
C VAL A 580 -66.70 4.81 7.00
N SER A 581 -67.81 5.09 6.35
CA SER A 581 -68.97 4.19 6.33
C SER A 581 -69.93 4.53 5.20
N GLY A 582 -70.37 3.52 4.45
CA GLY A 582 -71.50 3.62 3.53
C GLY A 582 -71.37 4.72 2.47
N GLY A 583 -70.16 4.99 1.99
CA GLY A 583 -69.90 6.02 0.98
C GLY A 583 -69.71 7.43 1.56
N THR A 584 -69.47 7.56 2.85
CA THR A 584 -69.25 8.84 3.53
C THR A 584 -67.97 8.83 4.36
N VAL A 585 -67.33 10.00 4.49
CA VAL A 585 -66.25 10.24 5.45
C VAL A 585 -66.71 11.39 6.35
N GLN A 586 -66.89 11.10 7.64
CA GLN A 586 -67.46 12.04 8.60
C GLN A 586 -66.46 12.29 9.72
N ALA A 587 -66.15 13.56 10.00
CA ALA A 587 -65.30 13.92 11.13
C ALA A 587 -65.97 13.47 12.43
N VAL A 588 -65.22 12.78 13.29
CA VAL A 588 -65.70 12.29 14.59
C VAL A 588 -64.79 12.78 15.70
N SER A 589 -65.39 13.20 16.83
CA SER A 589 -64.62 13.43 18.05
C SER A 589 -64.24 12.11 18.72
N SER A 590 -63.33 12.14 19.68
CA SER A 590 -62.98 10.98 20.51
C SER A 590 -64.18 10.45 21.32
N ALA A 591 -65.11 11.32 21.71
CA ALA A 591 -66.35 10.94 22.38
C ALA A 591 -67.31 10.20 21.42
N ASP A 592 -67.46 10.70 20.19
CA ASP A 592 -68.28 10.06 19.15
C ASP A 592 -67.73 8.69 18.78
N GLN A 593 -66.40 8.58 18.64
CA GLN A 593 -65.73 7.32 18.35
C GLN A 593 -66.04 6.25 19.41
N ALA A 594 -65.89 6.59 20.70
CA ALA A 594 -66.17 5.67 21.80
C ALA A 594 -67.66 5.28 21.89
N TRP A 595 -68.56 6.19 21.51
CA TRP A 595 -69.99 5.92 21.43
C TRP A 595 -70.33 4.99 20.25
N ILE A 596 -69.77 5.24 19.06
CA ILE A 596 -69.98 4.44 17.85
C ILE A 596 -69.46 3.01 18.07
N THR A 597 -68.26 2.85 18.65
CA THR A 597 -67.71 1.52 18.96
C THR A 597 -68.62 0.72 19.88
N ARG A 598 -69.16 1.33 20.95
CA ARG A 598 -70.05 0.63 21.90
C ARG A 598 -71.42 0.32 21.30
N THR A 599 -71.96 1.22 20.48
CA THR A 599 -73.34 1.14 19.99
C THR A 599 -73.47 0.27 18.75
N TYR A 600 -72.52 0.39 17.81
CA TYR A 600 -72.58 -0.26 16.50
C TYR A 600 -71.49 -1.33 16.31
N GLY A 601 -70.65 -1.57 17.31
CA GLY A 601 -69.60 -2.60 17.26
C GLY A 601 -68.44 -2.28 16.32
N VAL A 602 -68.29 -1.02 15.87
CA VAL A 602 -67.19 -0.59 15.01
C VAL A 602 -65.87 -0.69 15.79
N GLY A 603 -64.85 -1.33 15.20
CA GLY A 603 -63.55 -1.50 15.85
C GLY A 603 -62.93 -0.16 16.30
N SER A 604 -62.39 -0.11 17.52
CA SER A 604 -61.83 1.13 18.10
C SER A 604 -60.50 1.58 17.47
N ARG A 605 -59.89 0.76 16.60
CA ARG A 605 -58.63 1.10 15.93
C ARG A 605 -58.84 2.25 14.95
N VAL A 606 -58.05 3.31 15.12
CA VAL A 606 -57.90 4.38 14.12
C VAL A 606 -56.74 4.02 13.20
N TRP A 607 -57.00 3.88 11.92
CA TRP A 607 -55.97 3.65 10.91
C TRP A 607 -55.35 4.97 10.48
N ILE A 608 -54.03 5.08 10.59
CA ILE A 608 -53.29 6.27 10.17
C ILE A 608 -52.97 6.10 8.67
N VAL A 609 -53.66 6.87 7.84
CA VAL A 609 -53.55 6.84 6.37
C VAL A 609 -52.73 8.01 5.87
N LEU A 610 -52.14 7.90 4.68
CA LEU A 610 -51.36 9.01 4.10
C LEU A 610 -52.24 10.24 3.82
N ASP A 611 -51.61 11.42 3.80
CA ASP A 611 -52.26 12.67 3.42
C ASP A 611 -52.76 12.61 1.96
N GLY A 612 -53.94 13.19 1.71
CA GLY A 612 -54.65 13.10 0.44
C GLY A 612 -55.65 11.95 0.37
N VAL A 613 -55.77 11.15 1.44
CA VAL A 613 -56.80 10.11 1.57
C VAL A 613 -58.18 10.73 1.91
N ILE A 614 -58.28 11.95 2.50
CA ILE A 614 -59.52 12.54 3.07
C ILE A 614 -60.04 13.91 2.49
N GLY A 615 -59.26 14.99 2.27
CA GLY A 615 -59.70 16.30 1.66
C GLY A 615 -60.09 17.51 2.61
N GLU A 616 -60.32 18.78 2.14
CA GLU A 616 -60.37 20.09 2.93
C GLU A 616 -61.76 20.85 3.18
N ALA A 617 -62.00 21.59 4.34
CA ALA A 617 -63.05 22.67 4.61
C ALA A 617 -63.06 23.49 6.01
N THR A 618 -62.98 24.87 6.18
CA THR A 618 -63.26 25.76 7.43
C THR A 618 -63.37 27.36 7.32
N THR A 619 -63.66 28.15 8.43
CA THR A 619 -63.94 29.64 8.67
C THR A 619 -62.84 30.72 8.39
N PRO A 620 -63.16 32.05 8.20
CA PRO A 620 -62.18 33.08 7.83
C PRO A 620 -61.30 33.57 9.00
N GLU A 621 -60.00 33.46 8.78
CA GLU A 621 -58.96 33.72 9.77
C GLU A 621 -57.74 34.30 9.04
N GLY A 622 -56.99 35.22 9.65
CA GLY A 622 -55.77 35.80 9.04
C GLY A 622 -55.91 37.24 8.56
N LEU A 623 -55.13 37.63 7.53
CA LEU A 623 -55.05 39.00 7.04
C LEU A 623 -56.29 39.38 6.23
N VAL A 624 -56.91 40.51 6.56
CA VAL A 624 -58.11 41.00 5.90
C VAL A 624 -58.03 42.50 5.70
N ARG A 625 -58.85 43.01 4.77
CA ARG A 625 -59.06 44.44 4.59
C ARG A 625 -60.49 44.79 4.94
N SER A 626 -60.67 45.80 5.78
CA SER A 626 -61.98 46.31 6.13
C SER A 626 -62.57 47.09 4.94
N THR A 627 -63.89 47.26 4.92
CA THR A 627 -64.54 48.15 3.93
C THR A 627 -64.17 49.63 4.09
N SER A 628 -63.59 50.03 5.24
CA SER A 628 -62.95 51.36 5.43
C SER A 628 -61.54 51.48 4.82
N GLY A 629 -60.99 50.38 4.32
CA GLY A 629 -59.69 50.34 3.64
C GLY A 629 -58.49 50.01 4.54
N ASP A 630 -58.69 49.91 5.86
CA ASP A 630 -57.67 49.52 6.83
C ASP A 630 -57.38 48.00 6.76
N ALA A 631 -56.11 47.63 6.92
CA ALA A 631 -55.71 46.23 7.00
C ALA A 631 -55.67 45.76 8.47
N TYR A 632 -56.19 44.56 8.71
CA TYR A 632 -56.21 43.91 10.02
C TYR A 632 -55.65 42.49 9.96
N LEU A 633 -54.98 42.07 11.03
CA LEU A 633 -54.73 40.67 11.33
C LEU A 633 -55.79 40.18 12.32
N LEU A 634 -56.65 39.25 11.87
CA LEU A 634 -57.67 38.62 12.71
C LEU A 634 -57.10 37.35 13.36
N ASP A 635 -57.12 37.34 14.69
CA ASP A 635 -56.48 36.33 15.53
C ASP A 635 -57.43 35.86 16.64
N GLY A 636 -58.16 34.76 16.39
CA GLY A 636 -59.24 34.31 17.25
C GLY A 636 -60.31 35.40 17.39
N ALA A 637 -60.57 35.88 18.61
CA ALA A 637 -61.51 36.98 18.87
C ALA A 637 -60.86 38.37 18.81
N ARG A 638 -59.60 38.52 18.40
CA ARG A 638 -58.84 39.78 18.42
C ARG A 638 -58.58 40.32 17.01
N ALA A 639 -58.54 41.64 16.88
CA ALA A 639 -58.17 42.33 15.64
C ALA A 639 -57.02 43.31 15.90
N TYR A 640 -55.89 43.07 15.24
CA TYR A 640 -54.72 43.96 15.25
C TYR A 640 -54.74 44.83 14.00
N ARG A 641 -54.62 46.14 14.15
CA ARG A 641 -54.45 47.04 13.00
C ARG A 641 -53.02 46.92 12.47
N MET A 642 -52.87 46.76 11.16
CA MET A 642 -51.55 46.77 10.53
C MET A 642 -51.06 48.22 10.40
N ARG A 643 -49.77 48.47 10.68
CA ARG A 643 -49.15 49.80 10.61
C ARG A 643 -49.16 50.37 9.21
N ASP A 644 -48.76 49.55 8.24
CA ASP A 644 -48.59 49.91 6.84
C ASP A 644 -48.58 48.64 5.98
N CYS A 645 -48.51 48.82 4.66
CA CYS A 645 -48.48 47.71 3.71
C CYS A 645 -47.16 46.92 3.71
N ALA A 646 -46.07 47.47 4.25
CA ALA A 646 -44.83 46.71 4.41
C ALA A 646 -44.99 45.67 5.54
N GLN A 647 -45.72 46.00 6.60
CA GLN A 647 -46.08 45.04 7.64
C GLN A 647 -47.04 43.95 7.12
N VAL A 648 -47.98 44.31 6.24
CA VAL A 648 -48.83 43.32 5.55
C VAL A 648 -47.99 42.35 4.72
N ALA A 649 -47.00 42.85 3.97
CA ALA A 649 -46.07 42.02 3.20
C ALA A 649 -45.14 41.17 4.07
N ALA A 650 -44.72 41.69 5.23
CA ALA A 650 -43.95 40.92 6.22
C ALA A 650 -44.73 39.69 6.72
N TRP A 651 -46.05 39.82 6.82
CA TRP A 651 -46.99 38.74 7.11
C TRP A 651 -47.48 37.96 5.87
N GLY A 652 -46.77 38.04 4.74
CA GLY A 652 -47.06 37.26 3.54
C GLY A 652 -48.30 37.70 2.75
N GLY A 653 -48.94 38.81 3.14
CA GLY A 653 -50.09 39.36 2.44
C GLY A 653 -49.74 40.40 1.39
N ASN A 654 -50.67 40.66 0.49
CA ASN A 654 -50.61 41.81 -0.42
C ASN A 654 -51.80 42.73 -0.14
N CYS A 655 -51.52 43.97 0.27
CA CYS A 655 -52.53 44.98 0.59
C CYS A 655 -53.61 45.17 -0.49
N ALA A 656 -53.25 45.02 -1.77
CA ALA A 656 -54.17 45.21 -2.89
C ALA A 656 -55.16 44.05 -3.05
N SER A 657 -54.83 42.86 -2.56
CA SER A 657 -55.59 41.63 -2.76
C SER A 657 -56.08 40.99 -1.46
N LEU A 658 -56.03 41.72 -0.35
CA LEU A 658 -56.54 41.21 0.92
C LEU A 658 -58.05 40.93 0.81
N PRO A 659 -58.53 39.80 1.36
CA PRO A 659 -59.96 39.51 1.43
C PRO A 659 -60.72 40.65 2.09
N LEU A 660 -61.73 41.15 1.39
CA LEU A 660 -62.56 42.23 1.89
C LEU A 660 -63.55 41.69 2.91
N VAL A 661 -63.53 42.24 4.13
CA VAL A 661 -64.44 41.89 5.21
C VAL A 661 -65.22 43.12 5.62
N ALA A 662 -66.55 42.99 5.72
CA ALA A 662 -67.43 44.08 6.13
C ALA A 662 -67.02 44.63 7.51
N ASN A 663 -67.02 45.95 7.68
CA ASN A 663 -66.66 46.59 8.96
C ASN A 663 -67.46 46.03 10.15
N ALA A 664 -68.73 45.67 9.96
CA ALA A 664 -69.55 45.06 11.01
C ALA A 664 -68.99 43.71 11.51
N LYS A 665 -68.36 42.92 10.64
CA LYS A 665 -67.68 41.68 11.02
C LYS A 665 -66.37 41.96 11.77
N ILE A 666 -65.63 43.01 11.38
CA ILE A 666 -64.40 43.44 12.10
C ILE A 666 -64.72 43.96 13.50
N ASN A 667 -65.82 44.72 13.66
CA ASN A 667 -66.26 45.24 14.95
C ASN A 667 -66.68 44.15 15.95
N GLY A 668 -66.93 42.93 15.47
CA GLY A 668 -67.16 41.76 16.32
C GLY A 668 -65.89 41.20 16.99
N TYR A 669 -64.70 41.70 16.61
CA TYR A 669 -63.43 41.34 17.21
C TYR A 669 -62.98 42.41 18.23
N ALA A 670 -62.31 41.99 19.29
CA ALA A 670 -61.68 42.87 20.26
C ALA A 670 -60.50 43.61 19.62
N ASN A 671 -60.59 44.94 19.53
CA ASN A 671 -59.53 45.79 19.02
C ASN A 671 -58.37 45.88 20.04
N VAL A 672 -57.19 45.44 19.62
CA VAL A 672 -55.98 45.33 20.45
C VAL A 672 -54.89 46.33 20.04
N GLY A 673 -55.21 47.27 19.15
CA GLY A 673 -54.31 48.32 18.68
C GLY A 673 -53.44 47.91 17.49
N THR A 674 -52.39 48.70 17.23
CA THR A 674 -51.46 48.46 16.11
C THR A 674 -50.50 47.31 16.42
N LEU A 675 -50.33 46.40 15.47
CA LEU A 675 -49.41 45.28 15.58
C LEU A 675 -47.95 45.77 15.61
N ARG A 676 -47.14 45.24 16.53
CA ARG A 676 -45.69 45.51 16.59
C ARG A 676 -44.92 44.57 15.64
N ASP A 677 -43.67 44.91 15.34
CA ASP A 677 -42.82 44.09 14.45
C ASP A 677 -42.45 42.74 15.06
N LEU A 678 -42.30 42.65 16.39
CA LEU A 678 -42.16 41.38 17.08
C LEU A 678 -43.50 40.90 17.62
N VAL A 679 -43.71 39.59 17.61
CA VAL A 679 -44.85 38.95 18.24
C VAL A 679 -44.44 37.88 19.25
N ARG A 680 -45.24 37.70 20.29
CA ARG A 680 -45.03 36.71 21.34
C ARG A 680 -46.19 35.72 21.36
N THR A 681 -45.88 34.43 21.29
CA THR A 681 -46.89 33.37 21.36
C THR A 681 -47.23 33.04 22.83
N PRO A 682 -48.31 32.29 23.11
CA PRO A 682 -48.65 31.87 24.47
C PRO A 682 -47.57 30.98 25.11
N ALA A 683 -46.78 30.27 24.30
CA ALA A 683 -45.62 29.50 24.75
C ALA A 683 -44.44 30.38 25.21
N GLY A 684 -44.58 31.70 25.19
CA GLY A 684 -43.58 32.65 25.66
C GLY A 684 -42.47 32.97 24.66
N THR A 685 -42.44 32.32 23.50
CA THR A 685 -41.46 32.53 22.43
C THR A 685 -41.73 33.80 21.62
N THR A 686 -40.66 34.49 21.23
CA THR A 686 -40.70 35.74 20.44
C THR A 686 -40.31 35.46 19.00
N TRP A 687 -41.04 36.08 18.07
CA TRP A 687 -40.92 35.87 16.63
C TRP A 687 -40.94 37.19 15.86
N LEU A 688 -40.21 37.24 14.76
CA LEU A 688 -40.19 38.31 13.78
C LEU A 688 -40.84 37.81 12.47
N PRO A 689 -42.06 38.24 12.14
CA PRO A 689 -42.64 38.06 10.82
C PRO A 689 -41.84 38.88 9.80
N GLN A 690 -41.32 38.22 8.76
CA GLN A 690 -40.55 38.89 7.71
C GLN A 690 -40.68 38.11 6.42
N ASN A 691 -41.03 38.78 5.32
CA ASN A 691 -41.17 38.17 4.00
C ASN A 691 -42.05 36.91 3.96
N GLY A 692 -43.13 36.87 4.75
CA GLY A 692 -44.06 35.74 4.79
C GLY A 692 -43.58 34.52 5.58
N VAL A 693 -42.52 34.65 6.38
CA VAL A 693 -42.08 33.61 7.31
C VAL A 693 -42.00 34.13 8.73
N MET A 694 -42.15 33.22 9.70
CA MET A 694 -41.93 33.50 11.12
C MET A 694 -40.51 33.12 11.52
N ARG A 695 -39.68 34.11 11.88
CA ARG A 695 -38.29 33.92 12.29
C ARG A 695 -38.17 34.01 13.81
N GLN A 696 -37.74 32.96 14.50
CA GLN A 696 -37.63 32.99 15.96
C GLN A 696 -36.50 33.94 16.38
N VAL A 697 -36.74 34.73 17.44
CA VAL A 697 -35.76 35.68 17.99
C VAL A 697 -35.56 35.39 19.47
N LEU A 698 -34.35 34.94 19.84
CA LEU A 698 -34.01 34.67 21.25
C LEU A 698 -33.44 35.88 21.98
N ASP A 699 -32.72 36.74 21.26
CA ASP A 699 -32.15 37.97 21.81
C ASP A 699 -32.63 39.17 20.98
N PRO A 700 -33.76 39.79 21.35
CA PRO A 700 -34.29 40.94 20.61
C PRO A 700 -33.37 42.16 20.59
N ALA A 701 -32.34 42.23 21.45
CA ALA A 701 -31.44 43.39 21.49
C ALA A 701 -30.57 43.48 20.23
N ILE A 702 -30.28 42.36 19.56
CA ILE A 702 -29.49 42.35 18.31
C ILE A 702 -30.22 43.04 17.15
N LEU A 703 -31.53 43.24 17.28
CA LEU A 703 -32.36 43.89 16.26
C LEU A 703 -32.35 45.41 16.35
N ALA A 704 -31.83 46.00 17.44
CA ALA A 704 -31.81 47.44 17.64
C ALA A 704 -30.99 48.18 16.56
N VAL A 705 -29.93 47.55 16.05
CA VAL A 705 -29.12 48.09 14.94
C VAL A 705 -29.91 48.25 13.64
N TYR A 706 -31.03 47.53 13.51
CA TYR A 706 -31.94 47.58 12.37
C TYR A 706 -33.19 48.44 12.63
N GLY A 707 -33.25 49.14 13.77
CA GLY A 707 -34.39 50.01 14.13
C GLY A 707 -35.66 49.27 14.56
N ILE A 708 -35.58 47.96 14.84
CA ILE A 708 -36.72 47.16 15.29
C ILE A 708 -36.80 47.18 16.83
N SER A 709 -37.97 47.51 17.37
CA SER A 709 -38.20 47.54 18.83
C SER A 709 -38.20 46.13 19.42
N SER A 710 -37.63 45.97 20.62
CA SER A 710 -37.58 44.70 21.35
C SER A 710 -38.91 44.26 21.98
N ALA A 711 -39.93 45.13 21.95
CA ALA A 711 -41.20 44.88 22.63
C ALA A 711 -42.23 44.20 21.69
N PRO A 712 -42.73 42.99 22.01
CA PRO A 712 -43.63 42.23 21.14
C PRO A 712 -45.13 42.48 21.38
N SER A 713 -45.96 42.22 20.37
CA SER A 713 -47.42 42.04 20.51
C SER A 713 -47.76 40.58 20.81
N ALA A 714 -48.63 40.28 21.77
CA ALA A 714 -49.06 38.91 22.02
C ALA A 714 -50.02 38.43 20.92
N VAL A 715 -49.81 37.26 20.32
CA VAL A 715 -50.69 36.62 19.30
C VAL A 715 -51.02 35.18 19.68
N SER A 716 -52.05 34.55 19.09
CA SER A 716 -52.36 33.14 19.35
C SER A 716 -51.40 32.20 18.61
N ALA A 717 -51.37 30.93 19.02
CA ALA A 717 -50.61 29.90 18.32
C ALA A 717 -51.12 29.72 16.87
N ALA A 718 -52.43 29.60 16.68
CA ALA A 718 -53.06 29.43 15.36
C ALA A 718 -52.69 30.56 14.38
N THR A 719 -52.56 31.80 14.85
CA THR A 719 -52.13 32.91 13.99
C THR A 719 -50.64 32.90 13.68
N ALA A 720 -49.80 32.48 14.63
CA ALA A 720 -48.37 32.29 14.36
C ALA A 720 -48.14 31.14 13.37
N ASP A 721 -48.95 30.08 13.43
CA ASP A 721 -48.85 28.88 12.60
C ASP A 721 -49.30 29.09 11.13
N LYS A 722 -49.97 30.22 10.83
CA LYS A 722 -50.37 30.59 9.44
C LYS A 722 -49.19 30.91 8.53
N LEU A 723 -48.05 31.27 9.11
CA LEU A 723 -46.83 31.52 8.35
C LEU A 723 -45.87 30.37 8.56
N PRO A 724 -45.23 29.87 7.48
CA PRO A 724 -44.19 28.87 7.65
C PRO A 724 -43.06 29.44 8.51
N VAL A 725 -42.51 28.59 9.37
CA VAL A 725 -41.31 28.93 10.13
C VAL A 725 -40.14 29.11 9.16
N GLY A 726 -39.44 30.23 9.28
CA GLY A 726 -38.24 30.55 8.52
C GLY A 726 -36.97 30.41 9.36
N GLU A 727 -35.82 30.75 8.76
CA GLU A 727 -34.55 30.79 9.47
C GLU A 727 -34.60 31.74 10.68
N PRO A 728 -34.19 31.29 11.89
CA PRO A 728 -34.17 32.15 13.06
C PRO A 728 -33.21 33.34 12.90
N VAL A 729 -33.37 34.32 13.78
CA VAL A 729 -32.38 35.40 13.95
C VAL A 729 -31.43 34.98 15.07
N LEU A 730 -30.22 34.58 14.69
CA LEU A 730 -29.20 34.10 15.62
C LEU A 730 -28.11 35.15 15.87
N ALA A 731 -27.59 35.13 17.09
CA ALA A 731 -26.31 35.76 17.42
C ALA A 731 -25.23 34.69 17.43
N THR A 732 -23.96 35.06 17.64
CA THR A 732 -22.93 34.04 17.90
C THR A 732 -23.24 33.30 19.19
N GLY A 733 -23.25 31.96 19.17
CA GLY A 733 -23.55 31.14 20.34
C GLY A 733 -23.88 29.70 20.02
N VAL A 734 -24.26 28.94 21.06
CA VAL A 734 -24.65 27.53 20.95
C VAL A 734 -26.17 27.39 21.07
N TYR A 735 -26.79 26.65 20.16
CA TYR A 735 -28.24 26.52 20.06
C TYR A 735 -28.68 25.06 20.09
N SER A 736 -29.91 24.82 20.56
CA SER A 736 -30.55 23.49 20.57
C SER A 736 -31.97 23.50 20.03
N ASP A 737 -32.45 22.33 19.62
CA ASP A 737 -33.86 22.06 19.27
C ASP A 737 -34.75 21.79 20.49
N GLY A 738 -34.24 21.96 21.72
CA GLY A 738 -34.88 21.52 22.96
C GLY A 738 -34.72 20.02 23.26
N GLY A 739 -34.10 19.25 22.36
CA GLY A 739 -33.80 17.83 22.48
C GLY A 739 -32.30 17.57 22.51
N ALA A 740 -31.80 16.71 21.62
CA ALA A 740 -30.38 16.37 21.49
C ALA A 740 -29.65 17.14 20.37
N GLY A 741 -30.38 17.79 19.46
CA GLY A 741 -29.79 18.54 18.35
C GLY A 741 -29.05 19.77 18.86
N ARG A 742 -27.80 19.96 18.44
CA ARG A 742 -26.97 21.09 18.86
C ARG A 742 -26.23 21.68 17.66
N ILE A 743 -26.16 23.00 17.60
CA ILE A 743 -25.30 23.73 16.66
C ILE A 743 -24.50 24.81 17.37
N VAL A 744 -23.40 25.24 16.75
CA VAL A 744 -22.72 26.51 17.03
C VAL A 744 -22.96 27.43 15.85
N ALA A 745 -23.47 28.64 16.12
CA ALA A 745 -23.45 29.74 15.16
C ALA A 745 -22.27 30.65 15.49
N ASN A 746 -21.37 30.86 14.54
CA ASN A 746 -20.24 31.78 14.65
C ASN A 746 -20.20 32.69 13.41
N ARG A 747 -19.18 33.55 13.29
CA ARG A 747 -19.08 34.43 12.10
C ARG A 747 -18.71 33.72 10.80
N ALA A 748 -18.30 32.46 10.88
CA ALA A 748 -17.98 31.63 9.74
C ALA A 748 -19.18 30.83 9.21
N GLY A 749 -20.25 30.71 9.99
CA GLY A 749 -21.44 29.95 9.65
C GLY A 749 -22.02 29.16 10.82
N GLU A 750 -22.88 28.21 10.50
CA GLU A 750 -23.59 27.35 11.43
C GLU A 750 -23.12 25.90 11.32
N PHE A 751 -22.64 25.33 12.43
CA PHE A 751 -22.04 23.99 12.45
C PHE A 751 -22.72 23.08 13.45
N THR A 752 -23.00 21.83 13.07
CA THR A 752 -23.57 20.82 13.98
C THR A 752 -22.55 20.34 15.00
N LEU A 753 -23.03 20.09 16.23
CA LEU A 753 -22.27 19.44 17.29
C LEU A 753 -22.80 18.03 17.53
N THR A 754 -21.92 17.06 17.71
CA THR A 754 -22.30 15.72 18.18
C THR A 754 -22.58 15.73 19.69
N ALA A 755 -23.19 14.66 20.20
CA ALA A 755 -23.44 14.51 21.63
C ALA A 755 -22.14 14.55 22.45
N GLU A 756 -21.07 13.99 21.92
CA GLU A 756 -19.73 13.97 22.53
C GLU A 756 -19.07 15.36 22.54
N GLN A 757 -19.41 16.22 21.58
CA GLN A 757 -18.91 17.59 21.49
C GLN A 757 -19.70 18.56 22.37
N ALA A 758 -20.99 18.27 22.63
CA ALA A 758 -21.90 19.13 23.38
C ALA A 758 -21.85 18.86 24.91
N VAL A 759 -20.66 18.82 25.50
CA VAL A 759 -20.44 18.50 26.91
C VAL A 759 -19.83 19.66 27.70
N GLY A 760 -19.90 19.60 29.04
CA GLY A 760 -19.25 20.55 29.94
C GLY A 760 -19.70 22.00 29.72
N VAL A 761 -18.74 22.91 29.51
CA VAL A 761 -19.01 24.35 29.34
C VAL A 761 -19.85 24.64 28.08
N VAL A 762 -19.72 23.81 27.05
CA VAL A 762 -20.53 23.93 25.81
C VAL A 762 -22.00 23.66 26.12
N ALA A 763 -22.30 22.63 26.91
CA ALA A 763 -23.66 22.30 27.33
C ALA A 763 -24.30 23.41 28.17
N GLY A 764 -23.52 24.05 29.05
CA GLY A 764 -23.98 25.16 29.89
C GLY A 764 -24.30 26.46 29.12
N SER A 765 -23.83 26.57 27.88
CA SER A 765 -23.98 27.77 27.05
C SER A 765 -25.11 27.67 26.00
N VAL A 766 -25.89 26.58 26.04
CA VAL A 766 -26.92 26.26 25.04
C VAL A 766 -28.18 27.11 25.24
N ARG A 767 -28.63 27.75 24.16
CA ARG A 767 -29.92 28.44 24.09
C ARG A 767 -30.93 27.59 23.31
N ALA A 768 -32.15 27.42 23.84
CA ALA A 768 -33.16 26.57 23.20
C ALA A 768 -33.98 27.35 22.17
N LEU A 769 -34.00 26.85 20.94
CA LEU A 769 -34.96 27.22 19.90
C LEU A 769 -36.13 26.24 19.94
N THR A 770 -37.25 26.63 19.32
CA THR A 770 -38.30 25.66 19.01
C THR A 770 -37.77 24.67 17.98
N ARG A 771 -38.23 23.41 18.04
CA ARG A 771 -37.83 22.37 17.09
C ARG A 771 -38.08 22.78 15.64
N ALA A 772 -39.22 23.42 15.36
CA ALA A 772 -39.53 23.94 14.03
C ALA A 772 -38.53 25.00 13.56
N SER A 773 -38.12 25.95 14.42
CA SER A 773 -37.13 26.96 14.03
C SER A 773 -35.73 26.39 13.86
N PHE A 774 -35.34 25.44 14.72
CA PHE A 774 -34.05 24.77 14.61
C PHE A 774 -33.89 24.01 13.28
N THR A 775 -34.95 23.35 12.80
CA THR A 775 -34.92 22.63 11.50
C THR A 775 -34.77 23.53 10.28
N LYS A 776 -34.95 24.84 10.42
CA LYS A 776 -34.79 25.80 9.32
C LYS A 776 -33.38 26.34 9.21
N ILE A 777 -32.52 26.10 10.18
CA ILE A 777 -31.13 26.57 10.15
C ILE A 777 -30.38 25.80 9.06
N THR A 778 -29.86 26.52 8.08
CA THR A 778 -28.93 25.97 7.11
C THR A 778 -27.61 25.69 7.83
N VAL A 779 -27.12 24.45 7.75
CA VAL A 779 -25.88 24.04 8.43
C VAL A 779 -24.78 23.88 7.40
N ASP A 780 -23.65 24.56 7.61
CA ASP A 780 -22.48 24.54 6.71
C ASP A 780 -21.63 23.27 6.85
N GLY A 781 -21.80 22.52 7.95
CA GLY A 781 -21.18 21.23 8.16
C GLY A 781 -21.16 20.77 9.62
N ALA A 782 -20.33 19.77 9.90
CA ALA A 782 -20.04 19.35 11.27
C ALA A 782 -18.92 20.22 11.85
N MET A 783 -19.06 20.63 13.11
CA MET A 783 -18.01 21.37 13.80
C MET A 783 -16.81 20.45 14.04
N PRO A 784 -15.61 20.79 13.55
CA PRO A 784 -14.44 19.95 13.76
C PRO A 784 -13.97 20.00 15.22
N THR A 785 -13.48 18.87 15.74
CA THR A 785 -12.88 18.77 17.09
C THR A 785 -11.53 19.50 17.20
N ARG A 786 -10.90 19.81 16.06
CA ARG A 786 -9.73 20.67 15.93
C ARG A 786 -9.91 21.64 14.77
N LEU A 787 -9.81 22.93 15.04
CA LEU A 787 -10.02 23.96 14.03
C LEU A 787 -8.87 24.95 13.99
N ARG A 788 -8.68 25.56 12.82
CA ARG A 788 -7.78 26.68 12.62
C ARG A 788 -8.52 27.84 11.95
N SER A 789 -8.36 29.04 12.48
CA SER A 789 -8.94 30.28 11.93
C SER A 789 -8.04 31.46 12.27
N ASP A 790 -7.79 32.33 11.29
CA ASP A 790 -6.91 33.52 11.42
C ASP A 790 -5.53 33.20 12.02
N GLY A 791 -4.94 32.06 11.64
CA GLY A 791 -3.63 31.62 12.14
C GLY A 791 -3.62 31.02 13.55
N ARG A 792 -4.77 31.01 14.25
CA ARG A 792 -4.93 30.43 15.58
C ARG A 792 -5.48 29.01 15.48
N SER A 793 -5.03 28.12 16.34
CA SER A 793 -5.40 26.70 16.31
C SER A 793 -6.03 26.30 17.64
N PHE A 794 -7.10 25.52 17.59
CA PHE A 794 -7.89 25.18 18.76
C PHE A 794 -8.25 23.70 18.80
N VAL A 795 -8.27 23.12 20.00
CA VAL A 795 -8.68 21.74 20.29
C VAL A 795 -9.88 21.78 21.22
N LEU A 796 -10.94 21.03 20.92
CA LEU A 796 -12.13 20.97 21.75
C LEU A 796 -11.89 20.13 23.03
N THR A 797 -12.12 20.76 24.18
CA THR A 797 -12.06 20.16 25.52
C THR A 797 -13.41 20.25 26.23
N ARG A 798 -13.60 19.54 27.33
CA ARG A 798 -14.80 19.68 28.19
C ARG A 798 -14.95 21.09 28.79
N GLU A 799 -13.87 21.86 28.85
CA GLU A 799 -13.84 23.23 29.36
C GLU A 799 -14.07 24.29 28.26
N GLY A 800 -14.20 23.86 27.00
CA GLY A 800 -14.26 24.72 25.82
C GLY A 800 -13.08 24.47 24.85
N TRP A 801 -12.89 25.36 23.89
CA TRP A 801 -11.81 25.27 22.91
C TRP A 801 -10.51 25.79 23.53
N LEU A 802 -9.54 24.90 23.70
CA LEU A 802 -8.18 25.23 24.13
C LEU A 802 -7.40 25.73 22.92
N GLU A 803 -6.88 26.96 22.98
CA GLU A 803 -5.97 27.47 21.95
C GLU A 803 -4.58 26.86 22.13
N VAL A 804 -4.03 26.27 21.08
CA VAL A 804 -2.78 25.49 21.11
C VAL A 804 -1.87 25.82 19.92
N SER A 805 -0.62 25.37 20.01
CA SER A 805 0.30 25.37 18.87
C SER A 805 0.00 24.19 17.94
N ALA A 806 -0.29 24.46 16.66
CA ALA A 806 -0.50 23.40 15.67
C ALA A 806 0.72 22.48 15.52
N ALA A 807 1.93 23.04 15.65
CA ALA A 807 3.17 22.28 15.58
C ALA A 807 3.27 21.22 16.70
N ALA A 808 2.71 21.48 17.89
CA ALA A 808 2.69 20.50 18.97
C ALA A 808 1.87 19.24 18.62
N TYR A 809 0.88 19.38 17.73
CA TYR A 809 -0.04 18.31 17.32
C TYR A 809 0.33 17.64 15.99
N GLY A 810 1.36 18.10 15.28
CA GLY A 810 1.86 17.52 14.04
C GLY A 810 1.79 18.46 12.83
N GLY A 811 1.37 19.71 13.06
CA GLY A 811 1.30 20.75 12.04
C GLY A 811 -0.12 21.07 11.59
N ASP A 812 -0.21 22.04 10.68
CA ASP A 812 -1.45 22.70 10.29
C ASP A 812 -2.47 21.75 9.63
N GLY A 813 -1.99 20.73 8.91
CA GLY A 813 -2.83 19.78 8.16
C GLY A 813 -3.71 18.89 9.04
N LEU A 814 -3.52 18.88 10.36
CA LEU A 814 -4.36 18.16 11.31
C LEU A 814 -5.51 19.00 11.90
N PHE A 815 -5.56 20.29 11.55
CA PHE A 815 -6.64 21.20 11.95
C PHE A 815 -7.50 21.54 10.75
N ALA A 816 -8.83 21.49 10.92
CA ALA A 816 -9.74 21.92 9.88
C ALA A 816 -9.69 23.45 9.74
N ALA A 817 -9.34 23.95 8.56
CA ALA A 817 -9.32 25.38 8.29
C ALA A 817 -10.75 25.90 8.12
N LEU A 818 -11.13 26.88 8.93
CA LEU A 818 -12.39 27.61 8.83
C LEU A 818 -12.15 29.04 8.32
N SER A 819 -13.21 29.68 7.82
CA SER A 819 -13.15 31.07 7.33
C SER A 819 -12.76 32.05 8.45
N SER A 820 -12.47 33.29 8.06
CA SER A 820 -11.99 34.30 8.99
C SER A 820 -13.01 34.56 10.12
N GLN A 821 -12.52 34.78 11.33
CA GLN A 821 -13.29 35.00 12.55
C GLN A 821 -14.18 33.83 13.01
N ALA A 822 -13.97 32.60 12.52
CA ALA A 822 -14.66 31.40 13.03
C ALA A 822 -14.47 31.17 14.53
N HIS A 823 -13.35 31.66 15.09
CA HIS A 823 -13.07 31.61 16.51
C HIS A 823 -13.91 32.61 17.35
N GLN A 824 -14.68 33.49 16.73
CA GLN A 824 -15.61 34.39 17.42
C GLN A 824 -16.98 33.72 17.56
N GLY A 825 -17.34 33.34 18.78
CA GLY A 825 -18.60 32.63 19.09
C GLY A 825 -18.42 31.24 19.69
N ILE A 826 -17.19 30.70 19.65
CA ILE A 826 -16.82 29.51 20.43
C ILE A 826 -16.43 29.91 21.86
N VAL A 827 -16.64 29.02 22.81
CA VAL A 827 -16.20 29.23 24.20
C VAL A 827 -14.73 28.83 24.30
N VAL A 828 -13.83 29.81 24.40
CA VAL A 828 -12.39 29.57 24.54
C VAL A 828 -12.07 29.26 26.00
N ALA A 829 -11.49 28.09 26.27
CA ALA A 829 -11.18 27.63 27.62
C ALA A 829 -9.94 28.32 28.18
N ALA A 830 -8.83 28.28 27.43
CA ALA A 830 -7.56 28.91 27.75
C ALA A 830 -6.66 28.97 26.51
N ASN A 831 -5.46 29.53 26.69
CA ASN A 831 -4.40 29.53 25.70
C ASN A 831 -3.16 28.82 26.25
N GLU A 832 -2.84 27.64 25.69
CA GLU A 832 -1.72 26.80 26.10
C GLU A 832 -0.84 26.43 24.90
N GLN A 833 0.07 27.33 24.55
CA GLN A 833 1.02 27.15 23.44
C GLN A 833 2.21 26.24 23.78
N ARG A 834 2.46 25.98 25.08
CA ARG A 834 3.59 25.16 25.55
C ARG A 834 3.21 23.68 25.47
N PRO A 835 4.17 22.74 25.67
CA PRO A 835 3.81 21.35 25.95
C PRO A 835 2.80 21.28 27.10
N HIS A 836 1.78 20.44 26.98
CA HIS A 836 0.69 20.35 27.95
C HIS A 836 0.12 18.94 28.03
N PHE A 837 -0.54 18.64 29.14
CA PHE A 837 -1.22 17.36 29.33
C PHE A 837 -2.66 17.45 28.84
N ILE A 838 -3.08 16.43 28.11
CA ILE A 838 -4.46 16.20 27.74
C ILE A 838 -4.90 14.83 28.26
N ARG A 839 -6.20 14.62 28.41
CA ARG A 839 -6.78 13.31 28.66
C ARG A 839 -7.83 13.03 27.62
N ASP A 840 -7.67 11.93 26.88
CA ASP A 840 -8.68 11.47 25.95
C ASP A 840 -9.90 10.97 26.73
N ASP A 841 -11.06 11.56 26.48
CA ASP A 841 -12.26 11.30 27.26
C ASP A 841 -12.86 9.92 26.99
N ALA A 842 -12.61 9.34 25.81
CA ALA A 842 -13.09 8.00 25.46
C ALA A 842 -12.30 6.89 26.18
N SER A 843 -10.98 7.01 26.24
CA SER A 843 -10.10 6.00 26.86
C SER A 843 -9.71 6.30 28.30
N GLY A 844 -9.84 7.55 28.75
CA GLY A 844 -9.29 8.02 30.02
C GLY A 844 -7.76 8.16 30.03
N GLN A 845 -7.08 7.85 28.93
CA GLN A 845 -5.62 7.90 28.82
C GLN A 845 -5.14 9.35 28.76
N GLU A 846 -4.15 9.67 29.60
CA GLU A 846 -3.47 10.96 29.58
C GLU A 846 -2.32 10.95 28.58
N TYR A 847 -2.09 12.08 27.92
CA TYR A 847 -0.97 12.27 27.01
C TYR A 847 -0.27 13.60 27.29
N LEU A 848 1.05 13.62 27.20
CA LEU A 848 1.84 14.83 27.01
C LEU A 848 1.88 15.13 25.51
N VAL A 849 1.33 16.27 25.10
CA VAL A 849 1.42 16.73 23.69
C VAL A 849 2.62 17.64 23.54
N SER A 850 3.54 17.27 22.66
CA SER A 850 4.75 18.03 22.37
C SER A 850 5.37 17.60 21.04
N SER A 851 6.07 18.53 20.38
CA SER A 851 6.94 18.25 19.21
C SER A 851 6.27 17.42 18.10
N GLY A 852 4.97 17.63 17.86
CA GLY A 852 4.23 17.00 16.78
C GLY A 852 3.65 15.62 17.08
N ALA A 853 3.64 15.20 18.35
CA ALA A 853 3.11 13.92 18.77
C ALA A 853 2.49 13.99 20.18
N ALA A 854 1.63 13.02 20.48
CA ALA A 854 1.13 12.78 21.83
C ALA A 854 1.84 11.56 22.43
N GLN A 855 2.39 11.72 23.63
CA GLN A 855 3.10 10.68 24.37
C GLN A 855 2.23 10.25 25.56
N PRO A 856 1.83 8.97 25.66
CA PRO A 856 1.04 8.48 26.78
C PRO A 856 1.75 8.74 28.13
N VAL A 857 1.02 9.23 29.13
CA VAL A 857 1.50 9.43 30.51
C VAL A 857 0.83 8.39 31.40
N ALA A 858 1.59 7.64 32.19
CA ALA A 858 1.12 6.51 32.99
C ALA A 858 0.20 6.92 34.14
N GLY A 859 0.27 8.19 34.57
CA GLY A 859 -0.64 8.77 35.56
C GLY A 859 -0.01 9.92 36.34
N ALA A 860 -0.59 10.22 37.51
CA ALA A 860 -0.25 11.41 38.29
C ALA A 860 1.22 11.48 38.75
N ALA A 861 1.85 10.35 39.07
CA ALA A 861 3.25 10.33 39.52
C ALA A 861 4.22 10.71 38.40
N GLU A 862 4.05 10.14 37.21
CA GLU A 862 4.87 10.49 36.03
C GLU A 862 4.60 11.93 35.59
N ARG A 863 3.34 12.37 35.60
CA ARG A 863 2.97 13.76 35.33
C ARG A 863 3.71 14.73 36.27
N ALA A 864 3.72 14.45 37.57
CA ALA A 864 4.43 15.26 38.55
C ALA A 864 5.96 15.29 38.32
N LEU A 865 6.54 14.17 37.88
CA LEU A 865 7.96 14.12 37.49
C LEU A 865 8.24 14.98 36.26
N ILE A 866 7.42 14.89 35.21
CA ILE A 866 7.56 15.70 33.98
C ILE A 866 7.39 17.18 34.30
N THR A 867 6.38 17.55 35.08
CA THR A 867 6.17 18.93 35.53
C THR A 867 7.40 19.46 36.28
N ARG A 868 7.98 18.68 37.19
CA ARG A 868 9.17 19.08 37.95
C ARG A 868 10.42 19.18 37.08
N ALA A 869 10.62 18.22 36.17
CA ALA A 869 11.83 18.12 35.35
C ALA A 869 11.85 19.11 34.20
N TYR A 870 10.69 19.39 33.59
CA TYR A 870 10.59 20.15 32.33
C TYR A 870 9.70 21.40 32.43
N GLY A 871 9.17 21.72 33.61
CA GLY A 871 8.34 22.91 33.82
C GLY A 871 6.99 22.90 33.10
N VAL A 872 6.51 21.71 32.70
CA VAL A 872 5.20 21.55 32.03
C VAL A 872 4.07 21.80 33.05
N PRO A 873 3.08 22.65 32.76
CA PRO A 873 1.95 22.89 33.66
C PRO A 873 1.25 21.58 34.05
N PRO A 874 0.93 21.34 35.34
CA PRO A 874 0.35 20.08 35.78
C PRO A 874 -1.13 19.90 35.40
N GLN A 875 -1.75 20.92 34.80
CA GLN A 875 -3.14 20.91 34.35
C GLN A 875 -3.33 19.89 33.23
N VAL A 876 -4.37 19.07 33.36
CA VAL A 876 -4.76 18.07 32.36
C VAL A 876 -6.06 18.51 31.71
N TRP A 877 -6.03 18.72 30.39
CA TRP A 877 -7.19 19.15 29.62
C TRP A 877 -7.99 17.93 29.09
N PRO A 878 -9.22 17.68 29.54
CA PRO A 878 -10.01 16.55 29.03
C PRO A 878 -10.51 16.88 27.61
N VAL A 879 -9.94 16.23 26.59
CA VAL A 879 -10.29 16.44 25.18
C VAL A 879 -11.41 15.52 24.76
N VAL A 880 -12.36 16.02 23.95
CA VAL A 880 -13.49 15.21 23.49
C VAL A 880 -13.02 14.09 22.56
N SER A 881 -13.82 13.02 22.46
CA SER A 881 -13.53 11.88 21.58
C SER A 881 -13.25 12.35 20.15
N GLY A 882 -12.21 11.77 19.53
CA GLY A 882 -11.78 12.11 18.17
C GLY A 882 -10.91 13.37 18.05
N ALA A 883 -10.71 14.16 19.12
CA ALA A 883 -9.79 15.30 19.10
C ALA A 883 -8.32 14.89 18.83
N LEU A 884 -7.95 13.66 19.17
CA LEU A 884 -6.64 13.08 18.88
C LEU A 884 -6.55 12.28 17.58
N SER A 885 -7.61 12.23 16.79
CA SER A 885 -7.61 11.48 15.53
C SER A 885 -6.50 11.96 14.60
N GLY A 886 -5.66 11.08 14.08
CA GLY A 886 -4.54 11.44 13.20
C GLY A 886 -3.37 12.17 13.88
N VAL A 887 -3.45 12.51 15.18
CA VAL A 887 -2.25 12.89 15.95
C VAL A 887 -1.38 11.66 16.09
N LYS A 888 -0.09 11.80 15.81
CA LYS A 888 0.85 10.71 16.02
C LYS A 888 0.93 10.37 17.50
N ILE A 889 0.53 9.16 17.87
CA ILE A 889 0.75 8.62 19.21
C ILE A 889 2.09 7.89 19.21
N ASN A 890 3.02 8.33 20.07
CA ASN A 890 4.26 7.59 20.29
C ASN A 890 4.04 6.62 21.45
N HIS A 891 4.01 5.31 21.17
CA HIS A 891 3.93 4.29 22.21
C HIS A 891 5.29 4.03 22.84
N ASP A 892 5.27 3.44 24.04
CA ASP A 892 6.46 2.87 24.66
C ASP A 892 7.01 1.74 23.77
N MET A 893 8.34 1.58 23.79
CA MET A 893 9.02 0.57 22.97
C MET A 893 8.50 -0.84 23.24
N VAL A 894 8.16 -1.15 24.49
CA VAL A 894 7.59 -2.44 24.89
C VAL A 894 6.29 -2.17 25.64
N VAL A 895 5.23 -2.85 25.23
CA VAL A 895 3.88 -2.72 25.81
C VAL A 895 3.27 -4.10 26.04
N LYS A 896 2.21 -4.18 26.83
CA LYS A 896 1.37 -5.37 26.95
C LYS A 896 -0.08 -5.06 26.59
N ASP A 897 -0.85 -6.05 26.16
CA ASP A 897 -2.30 -5.91 26.02
C ASP A 897 -3.02 -6.24 27.34
N ALA A 898 -4.35 -6.10 27.35
CA ALA A 898 -5.18 -6.40 28.51
C ALA A 898 -5.15 -7.89 28.92
N GLN A 899 -4.74 -8.77 28.01
CA GLN A 899 -4.61 -10.21 28.21
C GLN A 899 -3.20 -10.61 28.66
N GLY A 900 -2.27 -9.66 28.75
CA GLY A 900 -0.88 -9.88 29.18
C GLY A 900 0.08 -10.31 28.07
N ALA A 901 -0.35 -10.35 26.81
CA ALA A 901 0.56 -10.57 25.68
C ALA A 901 1.45 -9.34 25.49
N VAL A 902 2.74 -9.56 25.24
CA VAL A 902 3.75 -8.51 25.19
C VAL A 902 4.19 -8.24 23.75
N TYR A 903 4.37 -6.97 23.41
CA TYR A 903 4.71 -6.52 22.07
C TYR A 903 5.88 -5.53 22.09
N LEU A 904 6.79 -5.69 21.13
CA LEU A 904 7.77 -4.67 20.76
C LEU A 904 7.13 -3.75 19.70
N ILE A 905 7.18 -2.44 19.93
CA ILE A 905 6.61 -1.44 19.02
C ILE A 905 7.70 -0.73 18.24
N ASP A 906 7.60 -0.78 16.91
CA ASP A 906 8.48 -0.10 15.98
C ASP A 906 7.66 0.84 15.08
N GLY A 907 7.56 2.11 15.48
CA GLY A 907 6.69 3.06 14.81
C GLY A 907 5.21 2.65 14.94
N ALA A 908 4.60 2.23 13.83
CA ALA A 908 3.22 1.75 13.78
C ALA A 908 3.11 0.21 13.69
N THR A 909 4.23 -0.51 13.75
CA THR A 909 4.26 -1.97 13.66
C THR A 909 4.45 -2.58 15.04
N ARG A 910 3.70 -3.63 15.34
CA ARG A 910 3.84 -4.44 16.56
C ARG A 910 4.47 -5.79 16.23
N TYR A 911 5.40 -6.24 17.06
CA TYR A 911 5.96 -7.59 16.99
C TYR A 911 5.68 -8.33 18.29
N LYS A 912 5.05 -9.50 18.19
CA LYS A 912 4.67 -10.31 19.34
C LYS A 912 5.91 -10.95 19.97
N MET A 913 6.17 -10.67 21.24
CA MET A 913 7.26 -11.28 22.00
C MET A 913 6.88 -12.67 22.51
N SER A 914 7.87 -13.49 22.87
CA SER A 914 7.65 -14.82 23.44
C SER A 914 6.94 -14.80 24.80
N GLY A 915 6.98 -13.66 25.51
CA GLY A 915 6.26 -13.41 26.76
C GLY A 915 7.04 -12.48 27.68
N CYS A 916 6.61 -12.36 28.93
CA CYS A 916 7.26 -11.51 29.94
C CYS A 916 8.75 -11.84 30.17
N GLY A 917 9.19 -13.07 29.92
CA GLY A 917 10.59 -13.48 30.10
C GLY A 917 11.59 -12.74 29.20
N ALA A 918 11.14 -12.23 28.05
CA ALA A 918 11.97 -11.46 27.12
C ALA A 918 11.99 -9.94 27.41
N VAL A 919 11.17 -9.46 28.36
CA VAL A 919 11.07 -8.03 28.68
C VAL A 919 12.32 -7.48 29.38
N PRO A 920 12.96 -8.20 30.32
CA PRO A 920 14.21 -7.76 30.93
C PRO A 920 15.35 -7.56 29.93
N ASP A 921 15.34 -8.27 28.79
CA ASP A 921 16.34 -8.06 27.74
C ASP A 921 16.29 -6.66 27.14
N PHE A 922 15.11 -6.03 27.15
CA PHE A 922 14.91 -4.63 26.76
C PHE A 922 15.10 -3.65 27.92
N GLY A 923 15.56 -4.11 29.09
CA GLY A 923 15.80 -3.27 30.27
C GLY A 923 14.51 -2.69 30.84
N ARG A 924 13.45 -3.50 30.84
CA ARG A 924 12.12 -3.16 31.35
C ARG A 924 11.63 -4.23 32.32
N ASP A 925 10.68 -3.86 33.17
CA ASP A 925 9.96 -4.78 34.05
C ASP A 925 8.57 -5.06 33.46
N CYS A 926 8.22 -6.34 33.28
CA CYS A 926 6.93 -6.74 32.72
C CYS A 926 5.75 -6.26 33.56
N ALA A 927 5.92 -6.19 34.88
CA ALA A 927 4.87 -5.74 35.81
C ALA A 927 4.49 -4.28 35.53
N THR A 928 5.48 -3.44 35.23
CA THR A 928 5.31 -1.99 35.02
C THR A 928 5.04 -1.60 33.57
N LEU A 929 4.98 -2.57 32.63
CA LEU A 929 4.68 -2.26 31.23
C LEU A 929 3.29 -1.63 31.10
N ARG A 930 3.19 -0.67 30.18
CA ARG A 930 1.92 -0.05 29.81
C ARG A 930 0.99 -1.07 29.16
N VAL A 931 -0.27 -1.05 29.58
CA VAL A 931 -1.36 -1.86 28.99
C VAL A 931 -2.02 -1.05 27.89
N LEU A 932 -2.04 -1.56 26.65
CA LEU A 932 -2.82 -1.00 25.55
C LEU A 932 -4.17 -1.73 25.42
N SER A 933 -5.21 -0.98 25.04
CA SER A 933 -6.53 -1.55 24.77
C SER A 933 -6.52 -2.42 23.50
N ALA A 934 -7.53 -3.28 23.34
CA ALA A 934 -7.68 -4.10 22.13
C ALA A 934 -7.76 -3.25 20.85
N SER A 935 -8.41 -2.08 20.90
CA SER A 935 -8.49 -1.17 19.76
C SER A 935 -7.15 -0.50 19.44
N GLN A 936 -6.37 -0.13 20.46
CA GLN A 936 -5.03 0.43 20.27
C GLN A 936 -4.06 -0.61 19.68
N ILE A 937 -4.13 -1.85 20.16
CA ILE A 937 -3.37 -2.96 19.58
C ILE A 937 -3.79 -3.16 18.12
N ALA A 938 -5.09 -3.28 17.83
CA ALA A 938 -5.62 -3.49 16.48
C ALA A 938 -5.26 -2.38 15.47
N ALA A 939 -5.01 -1.16 15.93
CA ALA A 939 -4.58 -0.05 15.09
C ALA A 939 -3.12 -0.16 14.60
N LEU A 940 -2.31 -1.03 15.22
CA LEU A 940 -0.92 -1.27 14.84
C LEU A 940 -0.82 -2.39 13.80
N THR A 941 0.04 -2.22 12.80
CA THR A 941 0.34 -3.23 11.79
C THR A 941 0.99 -4.44 12.44
N ASP A 942 0.46 -5.63 12.17
CA ASP A 942 1.03 -6.86 12.71
C ASP A 942 2.30 -7.26 11.95
N GLY A 943 3.44 -7.19 12.62
CA GLY A 943 4.75 -7.60 12.10
C GLY A 943 5.07 -9.07 12.37
N GLY A 944 4.17 -9.82 13.00
CA GLY A 944 4.36 -11.22 13.35
C GLY A 944 5.14 -11.43 14.66
N SER A 945 5.74 -12.61 14.82
CA SER A 945 6.51 -12.96 16.02
C SER A 945 7.91 -12.34 15.97
N LEU A 946 8.36 -11.83 17.11
CA LEU A 946 9.70 -11.29 17.28
C LEU A 946 10.72 -12.43 17.28
N ALA A 947 11.69 -12.35 16.36
CA ALA A 947 12.81 -13.27 16.31
C ALA A 947 13.84 -12.96 17.42
N PRO A 948 14.76 -13.90 17.73
CA PRO A 948 15.78 -13.68 18.77
C PRO A 948 16.73 -12.52 18.49
N LEU A 949 16.93 -12.17 17.21
CA LEU A 949 17.80 -11.07 16.79
C LEU A 949 17.00 -10.00 16.05
N LEU A 950 17.40 -8.75 16.21
CA LEU A 950 16.89 -7.64 15.41
C LEU A 950 17.86 -7.36 14.26
N ARG A 951 17.34 -6.96 13.09
CA ARG A 951 18.15 -6.54 11.96
C ARG A 951 17.85 -5.09 11.61
N SER A 952 18.89 -4.25 11.65
CA SER A 952 18.74 -2.84 11.26
C SER A 952 18.68 -2.69 9.73
N PRO A 953 18.20 -1.56 9.19
CA PRO A 953 18.10 -1.35 7.75
C PRO A 953 19.44 -1.45 7.01
N GLU A 954 20.53 -1.13 7.70
CA GLU A 954 21.91 -1.23 7.20
C GLU A 954 22.42 -2.68 7.13
N GLY A 955 21.65 -3.64 7.66
CA GLY A 955 21.89 -5.07 7.56
C GLY A 955 22.56 -5.73 8.76
N TYR A 956 22.94 -4.96 9.78
CA TYR A 956 23.57 -5.46 11.02
C TYR A 956 22.59 -6.25 11.89
N ALA A 957 23.05 -7.35 12.46
CA ALA A 957 22.29 -8.19 13.37
C ALA A 957 22.59 -7.81 14.82
N TRP A 958 21.55 -7.69 15.63
CA TRP A 958 21.60 -7.20 17.01
C TRP A 958 20.94 -8.19 17.96
N LEU A 959 21.71 -8.67 18.94
CA LEU A 959 21.18 -9.35 20.11
C LEU A 959 20.76 -8.29 21.13
N ILE A 960 19.52 -8.38 21.62
CA ILE A 960 19.04 -7.52 22.69
C ILE A 960 19.18 -8.28 24.01
N GLN A 961 19.88 -7.68 24.97
CA GLN A 961 20.17 -8.32 26.26
C GLN A 961 20.45 -7.26 27.33
N GLY A 962 19.80 -7.39 28.49
CA GLY A 962 20.03 -6.52 29.65
C GLY A 962 19.84 -5.02 29.39
N GLY A 963 18.93 -4.64 28.48
CA GLY A 963 18.69 -3.25 28.09
C GLY A 963 19.71 -2.69 27.08
N THR A 964 20.55 -3.54 26.51
CA THR A 964 21.54 -3.16 25.49
C THR A 964 21.33 -3.91 24.18
N ARG A 965 21.66 -3.26 23.07
CA ARG A 965 21.84 -3.89 21.76
C ARG A 965 23.30 -4.25 21.60
N ARG A 966 23.58 -5.48 21.21
CA ARG A 966 24.93 -6.03 21.04
C ARG A 966 25.02 -6.58 19.64
N GLU A 967 25.89 -6.01 18.81
CA GLU A 967 26.03 -6.48 17.43
C GLU A 967 26.58 -7.90 17.40
N VAL A 968 26.08 -8.71 16.47
CA VAL A 968 26.51 -10.10 16.25
C VAL A 968 26.93 -10.27 14.80
N PRO A 969 28.19 -9.95 14.45
CA PRO A 969 28.69 -10.05 13.07
C PRO A 969 28.61 -11.46 12.47
N ASP A 970 28.70 -12.48 13.33
CA ASP A 970 28.56 -13.89 12.96
C ASP A 970 27.57 -14.55 13.91
N THR A 971 26.34 -14.78 13.44
CA THR A 971 25.28 -15.33 14.28
C THR A 971 25.50 -16.79 14.67
N SER A 972 26.42 -17.51 14.02
CA SER A 972 26.71 -18.90 14.36
C SER A 972 27.33 -19.06 15.75
N VAL A 973 27.98 -18.01 16.28
CA VAL A 973 28.57 -18.02 17.63
C VAL A 973 27.51 -18.14 18.74
N LEU A 974 26.25 -17.86 18.41
CA LEU A 974 25.13 -17.92 19.33
C LEU A 974 24.56 -19.33 19.50
N ALA A 975 24.84 -20.24 18.56
CA ALA A 975 24.28 -21.59 18.55
C ALA A 975 24.63 -22.39 19.80
N VAL A 976 25.83 -22.17 20.36
CA VAL A 976 26.30 -22.80 21.62
C VAL A 976 25.42 -22.41 22.81
N TYR A 977 24.74 -21.26 22.74
CA TYR A 977 23.83 -20.76 23.76
C TYR A 977 22.35 -21.07 23.45
N GLY A 978 22.07 -21.88 22.41
CA GLY A 978 20.71 -22.23 22.00
C GLY A 978 19.93 -21.09 21.35
N ILE A 979 20.59 -19.99 20.95
CA ILE A 979 19.96 -18.85 20.30
C ILE A 979 20.09 -19.00 18.78
N GLY A 980 18.95 -19.05 18.09
CA GLY A 980 18.90 -19.17 16.63
C GLY A 980 19.25 -17.88 15.88
N GLY A 981 19.75 -18.00 14.65
CA GLY A 981 20.16 -16.85 13.82
C GLY A 981 19.02 -16.13 13.07
N ALA A 982 17.75 -16.42 13.40
CA ALA A 982 16.61 -15.76 12.79
C ALA A 982 16.56 -14.27 13.20
N THR A 983 16.19 -13.41 12.27
CA THR A 983 16.16 -11.95 12.49
C THR A 983 14.80 -11.34 12.18
N THR A 984 14.42 -10.31 12.94
CA THR A 984 13.29 -9.42 12.64
C THR A 984 13.83 -8.08 12.16
N SER A 985 13.49 -7.68 10.93
CA SER A 985 13.85 -6.37 10.38
C SER A 985 13.10 -5.25 11.12
N VAL A 986 13.83 -4.26 11.61
CA VAL A 986 13.27 -3.13 12.38
C VAL A 986 13.87 -1.81 11.91
N SER A 987 13.27 -0.70 12.30
CA SER A 987 13.72 0.63 11.94
C SER A 987 15.02 1.02 12.64
N ALA A 988 15.80 1.89 11.97
CA ALA A 988 16.98 2.50 12.56
C ALA A 988 16.65 3.28 13.84
N LYS A 989 15.44 3.86 13.94
CA LYS A 989 14.99 4.62 15.11
C LYS A 989 14.81 3.73 16.33
N LEU A 990 14.19 2.56 16.18
CA LEU A 990 14.04 1.59 17.27
C LEU A 990 15.41 1.16 17.78
N ILE A 991 16.29 0.77 16.85
CA ILE A 991 17.64 0.33 17.16
C ILE A 991 18.37 1.44 17.90
N ALA A 992 18.36 2.69 17.42
CA ALA A 992 18.97 3.86 18.07
C ALA A 992 18.45 4.16 19.48
N GLY A 993 17.20 3.77 19.78
CA GLY A 993 16.60 3.91 21.11
C GLY A 993 17.12 2.94 22.17
N ILE A 994 17.84 1.88 21.76
CA ILE A 994 18.42 0.89 22.67
C ILE A 994 19.92 1.18 22.84
N ARG A 995 20.39 1.21 24.10
CA ARG A 995 21.79 1.51 24.43
C ARG A 995 22.72 0.51 23.75
N LEU A 996 23.79 0.97 23.11
CA LEU A 996 24.82 0.11 22.55
C LEU A 996 25.64 -0.55 23.67
N GLY A 997 25.82 -1.87 23.59
CA GLY A 997 26.69 -2.65 24.45
C GLY A 997 27.80 -3.36 23.65
N ALA A 998 28.76 -3.96 24.37
CA ALA A 998 29.88 -4.67 23.74
C ALA A 998 29.37 -5.77 22.78
N PRO A 999 29.92 -5.87 21.56
CA PRO A 999 29.44 -6.82 20.56
C PRO A 999 29.66 -8.28 21.01
N VAL A 1000 28.90 -9.20 20.43
CA VAL A 1000 29.06 -10.64 20.66
C VAL A 1000 29.88 -11.21 19.51
N VAL A 1001 31.15 -11.46 19.79
CA VAL A 1001 32.18 -11.78 18.80
C VAL A 1001 32.98 -13.00 19.23
N ALA A 1002 33.45 -13.78 18.26
CA ALA A 1002 34.45 -14.83 18.45
C ALA A 1002 35.86 -14.29 18.09
N PRO A 1003 36.94 -15.01 18.40
CA PRO A 1003 38.25 -14.67 17.85
C PRO A 1003 38.20 -14.57 16.32
N GLY A 1004 38.68 -13.47 15.76
CA GLY A 1004 38.49 -13.16 14.34
C GLY A 1004 38.94 -11.76 13.96
N VAL A 1005 38.91 -11.46 12.66
CA VAL A 1005 39.15 -10.11 12.11
C VAL A 1005 37.80 -9.43 11.89
N TYR A 1006 37.72 -8.15 12.26
CA TYR A 1006 36.53 -7.31 12.15
C TYR A 1006 36.86 -6.02 11.42
N ASP A 1007 36.02 -5.63 10.46
CA ASP A 1007 36.20 -4.46 9.60
C ASP A 1007 34.93 -3.62 9.58
N ASP A 1008 35.07 -2.33 9.88
CA ASP A 1008 33.96 -1.38 9.90
C ASP A 1008 33.62 -0.78 8.52
N ARG A 1009 34.43 -1.07 7.51
CA ARG A 1009 34.39 -0.51 6.15
C ARG A 1009 34.59 1.00 6.05
N ALA A 1010 34.77 1.71 7.16
CA ALA A 1010 35.17 3.11 7.22
C ALA A 1010 36.69 3.26 7.36
N GLY A 1011 37.40 2.14 7.57
CA GLY A 1011 38.84 2.05 7.56
C GLY A 1011 39.45 1.62 8.89
N ASP A 1012 38.66 1.27 9.90
CA ASP A 1012 39.14 0.61 11.12
C ASP A 1012 39.00 -0.91 11.00
N VAL A 1013 40.11 -1.61 11.23
CA VAL A 1013 40.19 -3.07 11.15
C VAL A 1013 40.84 -3.55 12.43
N ARG A 1014 40.15 -4.41 13.17
CA ARG A 1014 40.61 -4.96 14.44
C ARG A 1014 40.68 -6.48 14.37
N VAL A 1015 41.64 -7.07 15.07
CA VAL A 1015 41.68 -8.52 15.28
C VAL A 1015 41.49 -8.83 16.76
N LEU A 1016 40.55 -9.72 17.07
CA LEU A 1016 40.33 -10.27 18.40
C LEU A 1016 40.98 -11.65 18.47
N THR A 1017 41.87 -11.83 19.44
CA THR A 1017 42.60 -13.09 19.63
C THR A 1017 41.86 -14.09 20.51
N GLY A 1018 42.34 -15.34 20.55
CA GLY A 1018 41.81 -16.39 21.42
C GLY A 1018 41.98 -16.12 22.92
N ASP A 1019 42.88 -15.21 23.29
CA ASP A 1019 43.09 -14.75 24.67
C ASP A 1019 42.19 -13.55 25.03
N GLY A 1020 41.31 -13.12 24.12
CA GLY A 1020 40.43 -11.97 24.32
C GLY A 1020 41.11 -10.60 24.16
N VAL A 1021 42.36 -10.57 23.69
CA VAL A 1021 43.10 -9.33 23.41
C VAL A 1021 42.78 -8.86 21.99
N THR A 1022 42.48 -7.57 21.84
CA THR A 1022 42.22 -6.92 20.56
C THR A 1022 43.42 -6.09 20.11
N PHE A 1023 43.75 -6.15 18.82
CA PHE A 1023 44.76 -5.31 18.18
C PHE A 1023 44.18 -4.55 17.00
N THR A 1024 44.68 -3.32 16.78
CA THR A 1024 44.43 -2.57 15.53
C THR A 1024 45.26 -3.20 14.42
N VAL A 1025 44.72 -3.34 13.21
CA VAL A 1025 45.46 -3.82 12.05
C VAL A 1025 45.91 -2.62 11.21
N PRO A 1026 47.20 -2.24 11.26
CA PRO A 1026 47.72 -1.11 10.48
C PRO A 1026 47.48 -1.32 8.99
N ALA A 1027 47.35 -0.23 8.23
CA ALA A 1027 47.12 -0.29 6.78
C ALA A 1027 48.14 -1.18 6.05
N ALA A 1028 49.43 -1.11 6.43
CA ALA A 1028 50.51 -1.94 5.87
C ALA A 1028 50.36 -3.45 6.17
N SER A 1029 49.56 -3.81 7.18
CA SER A 1029 49.29 -5.18 7.61
C SER A 1029 47.94 -5.72 7.11
N ARG A 1030 47.17 -4.95 6.33
CA ARG A 1030 45.88 -5.38 5.74
C ARG A 1030 46.12 -6.15 4.45
N ILE A 1031 46.76 -7.31 4.56
CA ILE A 1031 47.28 -8.05 3.41
C ILE A 1031 46.62 -9.44 3.26
N GLY A 1032 46.34 -9.83 2.02
CA GLY A 1032 45.92 -11.19 1.67
C GLY A 1032 44.66 -11.70 2.40
N SER A 1033 44.74 -12.91 2.94
CA SER A 1033 43.67 -13.67 3.62
C SER A 1033 43.07 -12.96 4.84
N VAL A 1034 43.75 -11.95 5.38
CA VAL A 1034 43.33 -11.16 6.55
C VAL A 1034 42.13 -10.29 6.23
N VAL A 1035 42.17 -9.60 5.08
CA VAL A 1035 41.05 -8.80 4.57
C VAL A 1035 39.91 -9.72 4.13
N ALA A 1036 40.24 -10.88 3.56
CA ALA A 1036 39.25 -11.87 3.14
C ALA A 1036 38.52 -12.54 4.31
N ALA A 1037 39.18 -12.68 5.47
CA ALA A 1037 38.60 -13.25 6.69
C ALA A 1037 37.86 -12.23 7.56
N ALA A 1038 37.89 -10.94 7.20
CA ALA A 1038 37.29 -9.88 7.98
C ALA A 1038 35.75 -9.94 7.95
N ARG A 1039 35.16 -9.98 9.13
CA ARG A 1039 33.71 -9.92 9.33
C ARG A 1039 33.29 -8.47 9.43
N THR A 1040 32.26 -8.09 8.70
CA THR A 1040 31.75 -6.72 8.73
C THR A 1040 31.13 -6.41 10.09
N MET A 1041 31.46 -5.26 10.66
CA MET A 1041 30.92 -4.75 11.91
C MET A 1041 30.50 -3.28 11.74
N SER A 1042 29.56 -2.77 12.52
CA SER A 1042 29.28 -1.34 12.52
C SER A 1042 30.42 -0.54 13.20
N PRO A 1043 30.69 0.71 12.76
CA PRO A 1043 31.70 1.57 13.38
C PRO A 1043 31.49 1.75 14.90
N ALA A 1044 30.24 1.90 15.34
CA ALA A 1044 29.96 2.09 16.76
C ALA A 1044 30.29 0.83 17.60
N SER A 1045 30.10 -0.37 17.04
CA SER A 1045 30.44 -1.62 17.73
C SER A 1045 31.94 -1.92 17.70
N ILE A 1046 32.63 -1.59 16.59
CA ILE A 1046 34.08 -1.80 16.49
C ILE A 1046 34.79 -0.95 17.53
N ASP A 1047 34.33 0.28 17.77
CA ASP A 1047 34.87 1.20 18.78
C ASP A 1047 34.89 0.61 20.19
N LEU A 1048 33.92 -0.24 20.52
CA LEU A 1048 33.85 -0.91 21.82
C LEU A 1048 34.87 -2.05 21.99
N LEU A 1049 35.50 -2.52 20.90
CA LEU A 1049 36.58 -3.50 20.95
C LEU A 1049 37.93 -2.81 21.19
N THR A 1050 38.16 -2.29 22.40
CA THR A 1050 39.36 -1.50 22.71
C THR A 1050 40.66 -2.20 22.28
N ALA A 1051 41.43 -1.54 21.41
CA ALA A 1051 42.68 -2.06 20.86
C ALA A 1051 43.83 -1.10 21.21
N PRO A 1052 44.54 -1.31 22.34
CA PRO A 1052 45.53 -0.36 22.82
C PRO A 1052 46.86 -0.38 22.05
N ARG A 1053 47.04 -1.34 21.13
CA ARG A 1053 48.27 -1.57 20.38
C ARG A 1053 47.96 -2.09 18.98
N ASP A 1054 48.90 -1.83 18.06
CA ASP A 1054 48.88 -2.40 16.72
C ASP A 1054 49.27 -3.88 16.74
N LEU A 1055 48.72 -4.64 15.79
CA LEU A 1055 49.05 -6.05 15.57
C LEU A 1055 50.54 -6.17 15.23
N PRO A 1056 51.35 -6.87 16.04
CA PRO A 1056 52.76 -7.07 15.70
C PRO A 1056 52.89 -7.92 14.44
N THR A 1057 53.92 -7.69 13.63
CA THR A 1057 54.22 -8.53 12.45
C THR A 1057 55.04 -9.76 12.80
N ARG A 1058 55.59 -9.81 14.03
CA ARG A 1058 56.43 -10.88 14.59
C ARG A 1058 56.05 -11.11 16.05
N MET A 1059 55.65 -12.32 16.42
CA MET A 1059 55.24 -12.61 17.79
C MET A 1059 55.61 -14.02 18.27
N THR A 1060 55.71 -14.21 19.58
CA THR A 1060 55.74 -15.53 20.21
C THR A 1060 54.45 -15.76 20.97
N ALA A 1061 53.82 -16.91 20.72
CA ALA A 1061 52.60 -17.35 21.42
C ALA A 1061 52.82 -18.79 21.92
N GLY A 1062 52.87 -18.96 23.24
CA GLY A 1062 53.29 -20.21 23.85
C GLY A 1062 54.76 -20.52 23.54
N ALA A 1063 55.05 -21.75 23.11
CA ALA A 1063 56.41 -22.18 22.74
C ALA A 1063 56.79 -21.86 21.27
N GLN A 1064 55.86 -21.32 20.47
CA GLN A 1064 56.04 -21.16 19.04
C GLN A 1064 56.18 -19.69 18.63
N SER A 1065 57.02 -19.43 17.63
CA SER A 1065 57.21 -18.10 17.04
C SER A 1065 56.47 -18.00 15.72
N TYR A 1066 55.91 -16.82 15.44
CA TYR A 1066 55.10 -16.57 14.25
C TYR A 1066 55.53 -15.29 13.54
N VAL A 1067 55.52 -15.35 12.22
CA VAL A 1067 55.63 -14.19 11.34
C VAL A 1067 54.31 -14.02 10.60
N PHE A 1068 53.85 -12.78 10.49
CA PHE A 1068 52.60 -12.47 9.81
C PHE A 1068 52.79 -12.46 8.30
N THR A 1069 51.98 -13.21 7.57
CA THR A 1069 52.07 -13.32 6.11
C THR A 1069 50.73 -13.01 5.44
N THR A 1070 50.72 -12.87 4.11
CA THR A 1070 49.48 -12.77 3.31
C THR A 1070 48.54 -13.95 3.49
N GLU A 1071 49.03 -15.10 3.96
CA GLU A 1071 48.24 -16.33 4.19
C GLU A 1071 47.87 -16.52 5.68
N GLY A 1072 48.22 -15.56 6.54
CA GLY A 1072 48.00 -15.62 7.98
C GLY A 1072 49.27 -15.89 8.78
N TRP A 1073 49.13 -16.44 9.98
CA TRP A 1073 50.25 -16.70 10.88
C TRP A 1073 51.09 -17.90 10.42
N LEU A 1074 52.32 -17.63 9.99
CA LEU A 1074 53.30 -18.67 9.67
C LEU A 1074 54.15 -18.98 10.89
N ALA A 1075 54.11 -20.23 11.35
CA ALA A 1075 54.97 -20.66 12.44
C ALA A 1075 56.42 -20.85 11.96
N VAL A 1076 57.39 -20.24 12.64
CA VAL A 1076 58.80 -20.20 12.22
C VAL A 1076 59.76 -20.46 13.38
N ASP A 1077 61.01 -20.80 13.05
CA ASP A 1077 62.12 -20.65 13.98
C ASP A 1077 62.55 -19.17 14.05
N LYS A 1078 62.46 -18.54 15.23
CA LYS A 1078 62.83 -17.12 15.40
C LYS A 1078 64.31 -16.85 15.13
N THR A 1079 65.20 -17.84 15.30
CA THR A 1079 66.64 -17.67 15.04
C THR A 1079 66.92 -17.41 13.55
N ALA A 1080 66.02 -17.85 12.67
CA ALA A 1080 66.08 -17.58 11.23
C ALA A 1080 65.96 -16.10 10.87
N TYR A 1081 65.45 -15.27 11.78
CA TYR A 1081 65.20 -13.85 11.60
C TYR A 1081 66.13 -12.95 12.44
N THR A 1082 67.21 -13.48 13.01
CA THR A 1082 68.16 -12.70 13.83
C THR A 1082 68.72 -11.49 13.03
N PRO A 1083 68.82 -10.27 13.61
CA PRO A 1083 68.60 -9.89 15.02
C PRO A 1083 67.16 -9.43 15.35
N ASN A 1084 66.16 -9.70 14.51
CA ASN A 1084 64.81 -9.17 14.68
C ASN A 1084 64.10 -9.69 15.95
N THR A 1085 63.37 -8.82 16.63
CA THR A 1085 62.68 -9.15 17.87
C THR A 1085 61.26 -9.65 17.64
N PHE A 1086 60.80 -10.56 18.50
CA PHE A 1086 59.46 -11.13 18.49
C PHE A 1086 58.73 -10.69 19.76
N MET A 1087 57.52 -10.14 19.61
CA MET A 1087 56.71 -9.72 20.75
C MET A 1087 56.08 -10.92 21.45
N ALA A 1088 56.34 -11.10 22.74
CA ALA A 1088 55.71 -12.16 23.52
C ALA A 1088 54.25 -11.82 23.85
N LEU A 1089 53.33 -12.71 23.46
CA LEU A 1089 51.89 -12.61 23.69
C LEU A 1089 51.37 -13.87 24.40
N GLY A 1090 50.07 -13.86 24.74
CA GLY A 1090 49.40 -15.00 25.37
C GLY A 1090 49.41 -16.27 24.51
N PRO A 1091 49.17 -17.45 25.11
CA PRO A 1091 49.30 -18.74 24.45
C PRO A 1091 48.29 -18.97 23.32
N ARG A 1092 47.21 -18.19 23.23
CA ARG A 1092 46.20 -18.27 22.16
C ARG A 1092 46.15 -17.01 21.28
N ALA A 1093 47.19 -16.19 21.33
CA ALA A 1093 47.31 -14.96 20.53
C ALA A 1093 47.36 -15.23 19.02
N ASN A 1094 47.72 -16.45 18.62
CA ASN A 1094 47.69 -16.91 17.23
C ASN A 1094 46.29 -17.26 16.72
N LEU A 1095 45.28 -17.39 17.60
CA LEU A 1095 43.89 -17.59 17.19
C LEU A 1095 43.24 -16.26 16.83
N GLY A 1096 42.35 -16.26 15.84
CA GLY A 1096 41.66 -15.05 15.33
C GLY A 1096 42.13 -14.62 13.93
N LEU A 1097 43.26 -15.14 13.48
CA LEU A 1097 43.73 -15.08 12.10
C LEU A 1097 43.94 -16.49 11.54
N PRO A 1098 43.85 -16.70 10.22
CA PRO A 1098 44.19 -17.98 9.60
C PRO A 1098 45.62 -18.41 9.92
N SER A 1099 45.87 -19.72 9.94
CA SER A 1099 47.24 -20.25 9.98
C SER A 1099 47.76 -20.42 8.56
N ALA A 1100 48.97 -19.93 8.31
CA ALA A 1100 49.71 -20.14 7.06
C ALA A 1100 50.51 -21.47 7.07
N GLY A 1101 50.40 -22.27 8.14
CA GLY A 1101 51.19 -23.48 8.34
C GLY A 1101 52.50 -23.24 9.09
N THR A 1102 53.53 -24.04 8.80
CA THR A 1102 54.82 -24.01 9.50
C THR A 1102 55.98 -24.02 8.51
N ALA A 1103 56.98 -23.16 8.74
CA ALA A 1103 58.26 -23.11 8.07
C ALA A 1103 59.38 -23.23 9.12
N GLY A 1104 59.57 -24.44 9.64
CA GLY A 1104 60.55 -24.72 10.71
C GLY A 1104 62.00 -24.80 10.24
N GLY A 1105 62.26 -24.79 8.93
CA GLY A 1105 63.59 -24.76 8.32
C GLY A 1105 63.81 -23.50 7.49
N ALA A 1106 64.93 -23.45 6.75
CA ALA A 1106 65.23 -22.34 5.85
C ALA A 1106 64.10 -22.12 4.82
N HIS A 1107 63.75 -20.86 4.55
CA HIS A 1107 62.66 -20.51 3.64
C HIS A 1107 62.85 -19.11 3.04
N PHE A 1108 62.18 -18.85 1.92
CA PHE A 1108 62.23 -17.54 1.26
C PHE A 1108 61.11 -16.64 1.76
N VAL A 1109 61.43 -15.37 1.98
CA VAL A 1109 60.49 -14.35 2.46
C VAL A 1109 60.76 -13.02 1.76
N ARG A 1110 59.73 -12.20 1.53
CA ARG A 1110 59.88 -10.82 1.04
C ARG A 1110 58.81 -9.91 1.63
N GLU A 1111 59.12 -8.62 1.72
CA GLU A 1111 58.13 -7.61 2.09
C GLU A 1111 57.15 -7.35 0.92
N GLN A 1112 55.94 -6.91 1.24
CA GLN A 1112 54.87 -6.76 0.26
C GLN A 1112 55.20 -5.78 -0.85
N SER A 1113 55.75 -4.60 -0.50
CA SER A 1113 56.11 -3.57 -1.48
C SER A 1113 57.48 -3.77 -2.12
N ASP A 1114 58.23 -4.78 -1.71
CA ASP A 1114 59.59 -5.04 -2.19
C ASP A 1114 59.62 -6.28 -3.11
N THR A 1115 60.43 -6.21 -4.16
CA THR A 1115 60.75 -7.34 -5.01
C THR A 1115 61.94 -8.15 -4.49
N GLN A 1116 62.73 -7.59 -3.57
CA GLN A 1116 63.86 -8.28 -2.94
C GLN A 1116 63.39 -9.48 -2.12
N VAL A 1117 63.85 -10.67 -2.49
CA VAL A 1117 63.64 -11.91 -1.75
C VAL A 1117 64.80 -12.14 -0.79
N TYR A 1118 64.50 -12.54 0.44
CA TYR A 1118 65.48 -12.93 1.45
C TYR A 1118 65.35 -14.43 1.75
N LEU A 1119 66.47 -15.09 2.00
CA LEU A 1119 66.53 -16.41 2.61
C LEU A 1119 66.62 -16.24 4.13
N ALA A 1120 65.62 -16.72 4.86
CA ALA A 1120 65.64 -16.79 6.33
C ALA A 1120 66.29 -18.11 6.77
N SER A 1121 67.55 -18.05 7.24
CA SER A 1121 68.34 -19.24 7.61
C SER A 1121 69.48 -18.89 8.58
N GLY A 1122 69.16 -18.62 9.85
CA GLY A 1122 70.10 -18.10 10.85
C GLY A 1122 70.36 -16.59 10.74
N GLY A 1123 69.53 -15.87 9.99
CA GLY A 1123 69.66 -14.48 9.59
C GLY A 1123 69.00 -14.26 8.22
N LEU A 1124 68.78 -13.00 7.85
CA LEU A 1124 68.16 -12.64 6.56
C LEU A 1124 69.24 -12.37 5.50
N GLY A 1125 69.40 -13.28 4.53
CA GLY A 1125 70.32 -13.12 3.40
C GLY A 1125 69.61 -12.72 2.12
N ALA A 1126 70.01 -11.63 1.46
CA ALA A 1126 69.43 -11.19 0.19
C ALA A 1126 69.72 -12.20 -0.93
N VAL A 1127 68.69 -12.57 -1.70
CA VAL A 1127 68.79 -13.45 -2.87
C VAL A 1127 68.79 -12.60 -4.12
N ALA A 1128 69.86 -12.67 -4.93
CA ALA A 1128 70.10 -11.75 -6.03
C ALA A 1128 69.04 -11.82 -7.14
N ASP A 1129 68.61 -13.02 -7.52
CA ASP A 1129 67.66 -13.24 -8.60
C ASP A 1129 66.94 -14.61 -8.50
N GLU A 1130 66.02 -14.86 -9.43
CA GLU A 1130 65.26 -16.12 -9.49
C GLU A 1130 66.13 -17.35 -9.76
N ALA A 1131 67.22 -17.19 -10.53
CA ALA A 1131 68.15 -18.28 -10.82
C ALA A 1131 68.89 -18.73 -9.55
N THR A 1132 69.35 -17.77 -8.74
CA THR A 1132 69.97 -18.00 -7.44
C THR A 1132 68.98 -18.69 -6.48
N ARG A 1133 67.73 -18.24 -6.44
CA ARG A 1133 66.67 -18.86 -5.63
C ARG A 1133 66.40 -20.32 -6.03
N ALA A 1134 66.29 -20.58 -7.34
CA ALA A 1134 66.07 -21.92 -7.88
C ALA A 1134 67.25 -22.85 -7.56
N TRP A 1135 68.48 -22.33 -7.67
CA TRP A 1135 69.69 -23.05 -7.27
C TRP A 1135 69.70 -23.38 -5.77
N ILE A 1136 69.41 -22.42 -4.88
CA ILE A 1136 69.33 -22.67 -3.42
C ILE A 1136 68.28 -23.75 -3.12
N SER A 1137 67.12 -23.68 -3.78
CA SER A 1137 66.04 -24.67 -3.59
C SER A 1137 66.49 -26.08 -3.99
N ALA A 1138 67.18 -26.21 -5.13
CA ALA A 1138 67.66 -27.50 -5.64
C ALA A 1138 68.87 -28.04 -4.85
N ALA A 1139 69.80 -27.18 -4.44
CA ALA A 1139 71.04 -27.57 -3.77
C ALA A 1139 70.85 -27.89 -2.28
N TYR A 1140 69.96 -27.17 -1.59
CA TYR A 1140 69.78 -27.27 -0.13
C TYR A 1140 68.39 -27.75 0.29
N GLY A 1141 67.51 -28.09 -0.66
CA GLY A 1141 66.16 -28.57 -0.38
C GLY A 1141 65.22 -27.52 0.24
N VAL A 1142 65.55 -26.23 0.08
CA VAL A 1142 64.72 -25.12 0.57
C VAL A 1142 63.43 -25.05 -0.28
N PRO A 1143 62.23 -25.02 0.33
CA PRO A 1143 60.99 -24.87 -0.42
C PRO A 1143 60.99 -23.60 -1.27
N SER A 1144 60.67 -23.71 -2.56
CA SER A 1144 60.70 -22.58 -3.50
C SER A 1144 59.64 -21.51 -3.23
N LYS A 1145 58.69 -21.76 -2.32
CA LYS A 1145 57.66 -20.82 -1.90
C LYS A 1145 58.28 -19.58 -1.25
N VAL A 1146 57.90 -18.41 -1.75
CA VAL A 1146 58.23 -17.13 -1.13
C VAL A 1146 57.05 -16.67 -0.29
N TRP A 1147 57.28 -16.53 1.00
CA TRP A 1147 56.31 -15.95 1.92
C TRP A 1147 56.30 -14.43 1.79
N VAL A 1148 55.13 -13.84 1.61
CA VAL A 1148 54.98 -12.38 1.53
C VAL A 1148 54.51 -11.86 2.88
N VAL A 1149 55.27 -10.94 3.45
CA VAL A 1149 55.02 -10.35 4.79
C VAL A 1149 54.73 -8.85 4.68
N PRO A 1150 54.07 -8.23 5.68
CA PRO A 1150 53.90 -6.77 5.71
C PRO A 1150 55.23 -6.03 5.64
N ASN A 1151 55.20 -4.80 5.16
CA ASN A 1151 56.39 -3.95 5.17
C ASN A 1151 56.87 -3.68 6.62
N GLY A 1152 58.19 -3.65 6.83
CA GLY A 1152 58.80 -3.53 8.15
C GLY A 1152 58.83 -4.83 8.97
N THR A 1153 58.43 -5.96 8.38
CA THR A 1153 58.53 -7.28 9.04
C THR A 1153 59.93 -7.88 8.93
N LEU A 1154 60.71 -7.48 7.93
CA LEU A 1154 62.08 -7.95 7.73
C LEU A 1154 63.12 -6.93 8.22
N GLY A 1155 62.72 -5.67 8.39
CA GLY A 1155 63.54 -4.58 8.94
C GLY A 1155 63.60 -4.49 10.46
#